data_AF-A0A0R2H2Y4-F1
#
_entry.id   AF-A0A0R2H2Y4-F1
#
_cell.length_a   1.000
_cell.length_b   1.000
_cell.length_c   1.000
_cell.angle_alpha   90.00
_cell.angle_beta   90.00
_cell.angle_gamma   90.00
#
_symmetry.space_group_name_H-M   'P 1'
#
loop_
_entity.id
_entity.type
_entity.pdbx_description
1 polymer ?
#
loop_
_entity_poly.entity_id
_entity_poly.type
_entity_poly.pdbx_seq_one_letter_code
_entity_poly.pdbx_strand_id
1 'polypeptide(L)'
;MLASAATPTSSTTDATTMSQTIQAVAPQSPTENAQSVAAQPVANNEQTASEVKIASSTPTQDVPKVNGTESYEQGHWYLKNSAGQPLNGWQNLSDNRLAYYSPETNWMQYGEQNIDGKWYFFDQFNGDVKTGWYQLPDGRRVYYDVQKGDHAVSGQGMLHGMQPVADGTYYYFNPGYGTQESGLKQVNGQTYYFAPAQVRSAEANLDGHWYYFKADGAMATGFTQLKDGRTVYYNPKGWMQYGEQNINGKWYFFDKVDGHMAKKWFTLPDGRLVYYQVDANGAGQGMLHGLSEINGQKYYFDPGMGTRRTGLQVVNGKTYYFNPAMVQTAEVNFGGHWYYFKADGTMATGFIQLKDGRTVYYNPKGWMQYGEQNIDGKWYFFNQRDGHMAIGWQALPDGRKVYYDVDAKGQGRGMIHGYNLIDGVLYNFDPVYGTLIGKVTNDLFYDATTGQLQYYNADGKLVKDQAVKLGNQTYQADAQGNLQITGDGEHAINGHWYLYDAKNGKFKTSWQTLADGRTVYYGPQAYMLYGHQTIDGHGYFFNRVNGDLTKGWLQDGHDWYYYNPNNGQAQTGTATINGVTYRFDNSGKQILNYAIDYRYALNAGEGDEDTAANNYIVLHEVGTESGGAANANYFKQDWEKVEAYTTFVVGDGGRVYQVGRPGQVSWGAGRVANHNAPVQIELGRTYNASQFWQDYTAYVRLARDMAGKFGIPLTLDAGGAGTRGIKSHNWVSHNIWGDHVDPYGYLARFGVTQAKLAHDLQYGI
;
A
#
# COMPACT_ATOMS: atom_id res chain seq x y z
N MET A 1 23.99 7.88 -35.39
CA MET A 1 25.03 8.48 -34.52
C MET A 1 24.65 8.16 -33.09
N LEU A 2 25.62 7.62 -32.33
CA LEU A 2 25.50 7.12 -30.97
C LEU A 2 25.69 8.24 -29.94
N ALA A 3 24.87 8.25 -28.88
CA ALA A 3 25.18 8.67 -27.50
C ALA A 3 23.94 8.30 -26.65
N SER A 4 23.89 7.33 -25.72
CA SER A 4 24.75 6.90 -24.61
C SER A 4 24.87 7.92 -23.46
N ALA A 5 23.92 7.87 -22.52
CA ALA A 5 24.07 8.24 -21.10
C ALA A 5 22.99 7.48 -20.30
N ALA A 6 23.33 6.36 -19.66
CA ALA A 6 23.83 6.25 -18.29
C ALA A 6 22.69 6.37 -17.24
N THR A 7 22.08 5.23 -16.95
CA THR A 7 21.23 4.94 -15.79
C THR A 7 22.09 4.71 -14.54
N PRO A 8 21.77 5.29 -13.38
CA PRO A 8 22.30 4.82 -12.12
C PRO A 8 21.45 3.66 -11.57
N THR A 9 22.08 2.50 -11.47
CA THR A 9 21.64 1.33 -10.71
C THR A 9 21.64 1.65 -9.22
N SER A 10 20.49 1.56 -8.56
CA SER A 10 20.41 1.33 -7.11
C SER A 10 19.72 0.00 -6.89
N SER A 11 20.43 -0.89 -6.20
CA SER A 11 20.05 -2.25 -5.87
C SER A 11 18.86 -2.26 -4.91
N THR A 12 17.67 -2.54 -5.42
CA THR A 12 16.54 -2.98 -4.60
C THR A 12 16.70 -4.46 -4.33
N THR A 13 17.12 -4.82 -3.12
CA THR A 13 16.94 -6.18 -2.62
C THR A 13 15.46 -6.42 -2.38
N ASP A 14 14.91 -7.35 -3.14
CA ASP A 14 13.65 -8.01 -2.85
C ASP A 14 13.68 -8.59 -1.44
N ALA A 15 12.67 -8.27 -0.64
CA ALA A 15 12.32 -9.00 0.57
C ALA A 15 10.83 -9.36 0.48
N THR A 16 10.60 -10.52 -0.11
CA THR A 16 9.32 -11.23 -0.09
C THR A 16 9.00 -11.64 1.36
N THR A 17 7.75 -11.41 1.74
CA THR A 17 6.96 -11.95 2.84
C THR A 17 7.59 -13.08 3.67
N MET A 18 7.76 -12.84 4.98
CA MET A 18 7.51 -13.84 6.02
C MET A 18 6.88 -13.17 7.24
N SER A 19 5.61 -13.47 7.48
CA SER A 19 4.98 -13.31 8.79
C SER A 19 5.62 -14.32 9.72
N GLN A 20 6.33 -13.85 10.75
CA GLN A 20 6.66 -14.66 11.92
C GLN A 20 5.95 -14.08 13.14
N THR A 21 4.93 -14.80 13.58
CA THR A 21 4.32 -14.72 14.90
C THR A 21 5.41 -15.04 15.93
N ILE A 22 5.88 -14.05 16.68
CA ILE A 22 6.71 -14.30 17.86
C ILE A 22 5.80 -14.26 19.07
N GLN A 23 5.38 -15.45 19.52
CA GLN A 23 4.96 -15.67 20.90
C GLN A 23 6.21 -15.54 21.77
N ALA A 24 6.33 -14.42 22.50
CA ALA A 24 7.31 -14.30 23.57
C ALA A 24 6.74 -14.95 24.83
N VAL A 25 7.34 -16.08 25.21
CA VAL A 25 7.12 -16.80 26.46
C VAL A 25 7.60 -15.93 27.63
N ALA A 26 6.72 -15.73 28.60
CA ALA A 26 7.03 -15.05 29.86
C ALA A 26 7.93 -15.94 30.73
N PRO A 27 9.03 -15.43 31.32
CA PRO A 27 9.67 -16.10 32.44
C PRO A 27 8.87 -15.87 33.72
N GLN A 28 8.62 -16.98 34.41
CA GLN A 28 7.88 -17.08 35.66
C GLN A 28 8.53 -16.28 36.80
N SER A 29 7.67 -15.66 37.60
CA SER A 29 7.98 -15.15 38.94
C SER A 29 8.21 -16.30 39.93
N PRO A 30 9.02 -16.11 40.98
CA PRO A 30 8.76 -16.75 42.27
C PRO A 30 7.70 -15.92 43.00
N THR A 31 6.60 -16.58 43.31
CA THR A 31 5.51 -16.14 44.18
C THR A 31 5.98 -16.01 45.63
N GLU A 32 5.57 -14.94 46.30
CA GLU A 32 5.25 -15.01 47.72
C GLU A 32 3.94 -14.27 48.01
N ASN A 33 3.02 -15.02 48.59
CA ASN A 33 1.66 -14.66 48.96
C ASN A 33 1.64 -13.63 50.08
N ALA A 34 0.79 -12.61 49.95
CA ALA A 34 -0.03 -12.16 51.06
C ALA A 34 -1.30 -11.48 50.53
N GLN A 35 -2.43 -12.14 50.78
CA GLN A 35 -3.78 -11.69 50.45
C GLN A 35 -4.10 -10.39 51.21
N SER A 36 -4.55 -9.37 50.49
CA SER A 36 -5.21 -8.19 51.07
C SER A 36 -6.68 -8.52 51.32
N VAL A 37 -7.06 -8.65 52.59
CA VAL A 37 -8.47 -8.57 53.00
C VAL A 37 -8.79 -7.11 53.28
N ALA A 38 -9.82 -6.61 52.60
CA ALA A 38 -10.36 -5.28 52.80
C ALA A 38 -10.95 -5.11 54.22
N ALA A 39 -10.70 -3.97 54.84
CA ALA A 39 -11.51 -3.47 55.94
C ALA A 39 -11.80 -1.97 55.72
N GLN A 40 -13.08 -1.68 55.53
CA GLN A 40 -13.68 -0.35 55.65
C GLN A 40 -13.77 0.06 57.14
N PRO A 41 -14.08 1.35 57.42
CA PRO A 41 -13.59 2.05 58.60
C PRO A 41 -14.41 1.72 59.85
N VAL A 42 -13.72 1.60 60.99
CA VAL A 42 -14.35 1.63 62.30
C VAL A 42 -13.83 2.86 63.03
N ALA A 43 -14.77 3.75 63.32
CA ALA A 43 -14.59 4.92 64.15
C ALA A 43 -13.99 4.52 65.50
N ASN A 44 -12.97 5.24 65.94
CA ASN A 44 -12.58 5.26 67.35
C ASN A 44 -12.43 6.70 67.81
N ASN A 45 -13.32 7.00 68.74
CA ASN A 45 -13.39 8.15 69.64
C ASN A 45 -12.07 8.86 69.87
N GLU A 46 -12.11 10.16 69.62
CA GLU A 46 -11.26 11.14 70.27
C GLU A 46 -11.30 10.91 71.79
N GLN A 47 -10.18 10.45 72.33
CA GLN A 47 -9.76 10.86 73.66
C GLN A 47 -8.55 11.76 73.49
N THR A 48 -8.87 13.04 73.63
CA THR A 48 -7.99 14.19 73.78
C THR A 48 -6.77 13.88 74.65
N ALA A 49 -5.61 13.67 74.02
CA ALA A 49 -4.33 13.82 74.69
C ALA A 49 -4.14 15.32 74.95
N SER A 50 -4.29 15.69 76.20
CA SER A 50 -4.19 17.06 76.69
C SER A 50 -2.82 17.63 76.35
N GLU A 51 -2.78 18.74 75.59
CA GLU A 51 -1.59 19.58 75.45
C GLU A 51 -1.14 20.02 76.85
N VAL A 52 -0.06 19.43 77.37
CA VAL A 52 0.62 19.98 78.53
C VAL A 52 1.47 21.15 78.03
N LYS A 53 0.85 22.33 78.04
CA LYS A 53 1.51 23.62 77.95
C LYS A 53 2.49 23.73 79.12
N ILE A 54 3.79 23.63 78.85
CA ILE A 54 4.81 23.98 79.85
C ILE A 54 4.82 25.51 79.94
N ALA A 55 4.16 26.02 80.98
CA ALA A 55 4.19 27.42 81.33
C ALA A 55 5.60 27.79 81.81
N SER A 56 6.25 28.72 81.10
CA SER A 56 7.41 29.43 81.61
C SER A 56 6.97 30.37 82.73
N SER A 57 7.11 29.94 83.98
CA SER A 57 7.04 30.81 85.14
C SER A 57 8.29 30.63 85.99
N THR A 58 9.14 31.65 86.00
CA THR A 58 10.08 31.85 87.10
C THR A 58 9.27 32.35 88.30
N PRO A 59 9.32 31.64 89.43
CA PRO A 59 9.57 32.31 90.68
C PRO A 59 10.71 31.59 91.43
N THR A 60 11.73 32.35 91.81
CA THR A 60 12.62 31.99 92.92
C THR A 60 11.77 31.97 94.20
N GLN A 61 11.25 30.81 94.56
CA GLN A 61 10.84 30.57 95.94
C GLN A 61 12.05 30.05 96.72
N ASP A 62 12.39 30.72 97.82
CA ASP A 62 13.34 30.19 98.80
C ASP A 62 12.76 28.89 99.36
N VAL A 63 13.28 27.78 98.86
CA VAL A 63 12.85 26.46 99.28
C VAL A 63 13.32 26.24 100.74
N PRO A 64 12.43 25.80 101.66
CA PRO A 64 12.79 25.56 103.05
C PRO A 64 13.99 24.62 103.17
N LYS A 65 15.05 25.10 103.82
CA LYS A 65 16.27 24.34 104.10
C LYS A 65 16.14 23.62 105.43
N VAL A 66 16.63 22.39 105.49
CA VAL A 66 16.68 21.61 106.72
C VAL A 66 17.68 22.25 107.68
N ASN A 67 17.25 22.49 108.93
CA ASN A 67 18.15 22.82 110.02
C ASN A 67 18.68 21.52 110.67
N GLY A 68 19.60 20.85 109.96
CA GLY A 68 20.19 19.58 110.35
C GLY A 68 21.71 19.60 110.16
N THR A 69 22.43 18.69 110.81
CA THR A 69 23.89 18.58 110.69
C THR A 69 24.25 17.32 109.90
N GLU A 70 25.06 17.50 108.86
CA GLU A 70 25.68 16.39 108.14
C GLU A 70 26.82 15.79 108.98
N SER A 71 26.82 14.46 109.12
CA SER A 71 27.81 13.71 109.91
C SER A 71 28.35 12.53 109.10
N TYR A 72 29.67 12.35 109.09
CA TYR A 72 30.32 11.24 108.39
C TYR A 72 30.66 10.12 109.38
N GLU A 73 29.94 9.01 109.28
CA GLU A 73 30.03 7.88 110.20
C GLU A 73 30.16 6.58 109.41
N GLN A 74 31.09 5.71 109.81
CA GLN A 74 31.26 4.36 109.22
C GLN A 74 31.41 4.33 107.68
N GLY A 75 31.95 5.39 107.09
CA GLY A 75 32.16 5.49 105.64
C GLY A 75 31.08 6.25 104.88
N HIS A 76 30.04 6.74 105.56
CA HIS A 76 28.84 7.29 104.92
C HIS A 76 28.35 8.58 105.58
N TRP A 77 27.72 9.43 104.77
CA TRP A 77 27.15 10.71 105.23
C TRP A 77 25.70 10.54 105.68
N TYR A 78 25.37 11.02 106.88
CA TYR A 78 24.02 11.03 107.46
C TYR A 78 23.60 12.46 107.77
N LEU A 79 22.32 12.78 107.57
CA LEU A 79 21.73 14.04 108.01
C LEU A 79 20.93 13.78 109.29
N LYS A 80 21.23 14.51 110.37
CA LYS A 80 20.51 14.39 111.65
C LYS A 80 19.77 15.69 111.98
N ASN A 81 18.56 15.58 112.49
CA ASN A 81 17.80 16.74 113.00
C ASN A 81 18.40 17.25 114.32
N SER A 82 17.89 18.36 114.85
CA SER A 82 18.35 18.95 116.12
C SER A 82 18.20 18.02 117.35
N ALA A 83 17.43 16.94 117.24
CA ALA A 83 17.27 15.90 118.27
C ALA A 83 18.19 14.67 118.03
N GLY A 84 19.07 14.70 117.02
CA GLY A 84 20.01 13.61 116.70
C GLY A 84 19.40 12.44 115.93
N GLN A 85 18.14 12.53 115.50
CA GLN A 85 17.47 11.48 114.72
C GLN A 85 17.83 11.60 113.23
N PRO A 86 18.02 10.49 112.50
CA PRO A 86 18.33 10.54 111.08
C PRO A 86 17.16 11.06 110.25
N LEU A 87 17.47 11.91 109.27
CA LEU A 87 16.56 12.38 108.23
C LEU A 87 16.86 11.63 106.92
N ASN A 88 15.82 11.26 106.20
CA ASN A 88 15.91 10.54 104.94
C ASN A 88 14.95 11.10 103.88
N GLY A 89 15.02 10.58 102.64
CA GLY A 89 14.38 11.14 101.47
C GLY A 89 15.14 12.34 100.89
N TRP A 90 14.44 13.17 100.13
CA TRP A 90 14.97 14.40 99.53
C TRP A 90 15.12 15.50 100.59
N GLN A 91 16.31 16.09 100.70
CA GLN A 91 16.65 17.06 101.75
C GLN A 91 17.31 18.29 101.15
N ASN A 92 16.71 19.48 101.36
CA ASN A 92 17.30 20.76 101.00
C ASN A 92 18.32 21.18 102.05
N LEU A 93 19.59 21.21 101.68
CA LEU A 93 20.69 21.50 102.60
C LEU A 93 20.97 22.99 102.71
N SER A 94 21.67 23.38 103.77
CA SER A 94 21.98 24.78 104.09
C SER A 94 22.78 25.49 102.99
N ASP A 95 23.59 24.75 102.26
CA ASP A 95 24.46 25.16 101.16
C ASP A 95 23.80 25.16 99.77
N ASN A 96 22.47 25.04 99.72
CA ASN A 96 21.64 24.97 98.51
C ASN A 96 21.73 23.66 97.71
N ARG A 97 22.38 22.63 98.25
CA ARG A 97 22.26 21.28 97.67
C ARG A 97 20.88 20.70 97.92
N LEU A 98 20.38 19.94 96.96
CA LEU A 98 19.26 19.02 97.16
C LEU A 98 19.82 17.61 97.02
N ALA A 99 20.00 16.95 98.15
CA ALA A 99 20.56 15.61 98.25
C ALA A 99 19.46 14.60 98.61
N TYR A 100 19.71 13.32 98.34
CA TYR A 100 18.82 12.24 98.72
C TYR A 100 19.50 11.31 99.72
N TYR A 101 18.85 11.10 100.85
CA TYR A 101 19.27 10.18 101.90
C TYR A 101 18.37 8.95 101.85
N SER A 102 18.91 7.74 101.70
CA SER A 102 18.08 6.53 101.49
C SER A 102 17.17 6.26 102.70
N PRO A 103 15.84 6.06 102.52
CA PRO A 103 14.95 5.69 103.63
C PRO A 103 15.28 4.34 104.30
N GLU A 104 15.98 3.45 103.61
CA GLU A 104 16.34 2.13 104.13
C GLU A 104 17.57 2.17 105.05
N THR A 105 18.52 3.05 104.73
CA THR A 105 19.87 3.04 105.32
C THR A 105 20.23 4.38 105.98
N ASN A 106 19.45 5.43 105.73
CA ASN A 106 19.58 6.82 106.19
C ASN A 106 20.83 7.58 105.70
N TRP A 107 21.64 7.01 104.81
CA TRP A 107 22.84 7.65 104.30
C TRP A 107 22.64 8.36 102.95
N MET A 108 23.45 9.39 102.66
CA MET A 108 23.41 10.18 101.43
C MET A 108 23.79 9.32 100.23
N GLN A 109 23.04 9.45 99.14
CA GLN A 109 23.31 8.76 97.90
C GLN A 109 24.21 9.56 96.96
N TYR A 110 24.98 8.84 96.14
CA TYR A 110 25.94 9.38 95.18
C TYR A 110 25.81 8.63 93.84
N GLY A 111 26.20 9.27 92.74
CA GLY A 111 26.16 8.67 91.40
C GLY A 111 24.75 8.47 90.87
N GLU A 112 24.60 7.57 89.88
CA GLU A 112 23.29 7.22 89.32
C GLU A 112 22.46 6.41 90.30
N GLN A 113 21.23 6.86 90.56
CA GLN A 113 20.28 6.23 91.47
C GLN A 113 18.90 6.17 90.83
N ASN A 114 18.22 5.02 90.97
CA ASN A 114 16.83 4.89 90.58
C ASN A 114 15.95 5.07 91.83
N ILE A 115 15.17 6.15 91.84
CA ILE A 115 14.28 6.50 92.94
C ILE A 115 12.87 6.57 92.35
N ASP A 116 11.98 5.72 92.84
CA ASP A 116 10.57 5.63 92.40
C ASP A 116 10.39 5.52 90.88
N GLY A 117 11.28 4.77 90.22
CA GLY A 117 11.22 4.52 88.77
C GLY A 117 11.85 5.62 87.92
N LYS A 118 12.46 6.65 88.52
CA LYS A 118 13.17 7.72 87.82
C LYS A 118 14.65 7.69 88.15
N TRP A 119 15.49 7.90 87.14
CA TRP A 119 16.94 7.94 87.31
C TRP A 119 17.41 9.36 87.63
N TYR A 120 18.26 9.49 88.64
CA TYR A 120 18.90 10.73 89.06
C TYR A 120 20.39 10.53 89.14
N PHE A 121 21.18 11.61 88.99
CA PHE A 121 22.60 11.59 89.31
C PHE A 121 22.88 12.54 90.45
N PHE A 122 23.42 12.01 91.54
CA PHE A 122 23.94 12.80 92.64
C PHE A 122 25.44 12.98 92.44
N ASP A 123 25.92 14.21 92.53
CA ASP A 123 27.33 14.54 92.38
C ASP A 123 28.19 13.68 93.31
N GLN A 124 29.21 13.02 92.78
CA GLN A 124 29.99 12.01 93.53
C GLN A 124 30.82 12.58 94.69
N PHE A 125 31.00 13.91 94.76
CA PHE A 125 31.74 14.56 95.83
C PHE A 125 30.82 15.17 96.87
N ASN A 126 29.78 15.88 96.42
CA ASN A 126 28.92 16.66 97.32
C ASN A 126 27.47 16.18 97.36
N GLY A 127 27.06 15.13 96.64
CA GLY A 127 25.71 14.57 96.73
C GLY A 127 24.58 15.46 96.21
N ASP A 128 24.86 16.59 95.54
CA ASP A 128 23.82 17.43 94.92
C ASP A 128 23.24 16.76 93.67
N VAL A 129 21.92 16.78 93.52
CA VAL A 129 21.27 16.25 92.32
C VAL A 129 21.57 17.11 91.08
N LYS A 130 22.03 16.47 89.99
CA LYS A 130 22.28 17.12 88.71
C LYS A 130 20.98 17.42 87.97
N THR A 131 20.97 18.54 87.25
CA THR A 131 19.87 19.00 86.41
C THR A 131 20.41 19.39 85.02
N GLY A 132 19.58 19.29 83.99
CA GLY A 132 19.95 19.63 82.61
C GLY A 132 20.96 18.67 81.98
N TRP A 133 21.71 19.15 80.98
CA TRP A 133 22.74 18.38 80.29
C TRP A 133 23.90 18.02 81.22
N TYR A 134 24.27 16.75 81.26
CA TYR A 134 25.42 16.27 82.01
C TYR A 134 26.17 15.20 81.23
N GLN A 135 27.50 15.21 81.33
CA GLN A 135 28.34 14.13 80.82
C GLN A 135 28.76 13.26 82.01
N LEU A 136 28.28 12.01 82.00
CA LEU A 136 28.58 11.04 83.04
C LEU A 136 30.07 10.62 82.97
N PRO A 137 30.64 10.11 84.07
CA PRO A 137 32.03 9.66 84.11
C PRO A 137 32.39 8.58 83.08
N ASP A 138 31.40 7.80 82.61
CA ASP A 138 31.55 6.79 81.56
C ASP A 138 31.52 7.36 80.13
N GLY A 139 31.38 8.68 79.99
CA GLY A 139 31.35 9.40 78.73
C GLY A 139 29.96 9.59 78.13
N ARG A 140 28.89 8.98 78.67
CA ARG A 140 27.52 9.19 78.19
C ARG A 140 27.10 10.64 78.41
N ARG A 141 26.52 11.25 77.37
CA ARG A 141 25.86 12.55 77.48
C ARG A 141 24.37 12.35 77.72
N VAL A 142 23.85 12.78 78.87
CA VAL A 142 22.45 12.59 79.31
C VAL A 142 21.80 13.92 79.65
N TYR A 143 20.48 13.94 79.84
CA TYR A 143 19.74 15.11 80.32
C TYR A 143 18.87 14.74 81.52
N TYR A 144 19.02 15.46 82.62
CA TYR A 144 18.19 15.32 83.82
C TYR A 144 17.10 16.40 83.86
N ASP A 145 15.87 16.00 83.54
CA ASP A 145 14.67 16.82 83.74
C ASP A 145 14.27 16.78 85.22
N VAL A 146 14.91 17.66 85.99
CA VAL A 146 14.79 17.75 87.44
C VAL A 146 14.60 19.21 87.83
N GLN A 147 13.49 19.50 88.49
CA GLN A 147 13.23 20.78 89.13
C GLN A 147 13.30 20.57 90.64
N LYS A 148 14.17 21.33 91.31
CA LYS A 148 14.37 21.26 92.77
C LYS A 148 13.21 21.96 93.48
N GLY A 149 12.60 21.30 94.46
CA GLY A 149 11.49 21.81 95.25
C GLY A 149 11.64 21.51 96.75
N ASP A 150 10.58 21.77 97.52
CA ASP A 150 10.60 21.59 98.97
C ASP A 150 10.65 20.11 99.36
N HIS A 151 11.82 19.65 99.82
CA HIS A 151 12.14 18.27 100.17
C HIS A 151 11.66 17.27 99.11
N ALA A 152 11.76 17.67 97.84
CA ALA A 152 11.27 16.89 96.71
C ALA A 152 11.86 17.39 95.39
N VAL A 153 11.78 16.55 94.37
CA VAL A 153 12.02 16.92 92.98
C VAL A 153 10.79 16.67 92.14
N SER A 154 10.56 17.49 91.12
CA SER A 154 9.59 17.24 90.05
C SER A 154 10.32 17.07 88.70
N GLY A 155 9.61 16.62 87.68
CA GLY A 155 10.16 16.27 86.37
C GLY A 155 10.31 14.75 86.15
N GLN A 156 10.92 14.38 85.03
CA GLN A 156 11.04 12.98 84.58
C GLN A 156 12.31 12.27 85.07
N GLY A 157 13.24 12.97 85.73
CA GLY A 157 14.57 12.42 86.01
C GLY A 157 15.41 12.40 84.73
N MET A 158 16.28 11.40 84.57
CA MET A 158 17.00 11.19 83.32
C MET A 158 16.00 10.98 82.18
N LEU A 159 16.13 11.71 81.08
CA LEU A 159 15.25 11.54 79.93
C LEU A 159 15.57 10.26 79.14
N HIS A 160 14.52 9.57 78.68
CA HIS A 160 14.60 8.37 77.84
C HIS A 160 13.68 8.52 76.62
N GLY A 161 14.10 7.96 75.48
CA GLY A 161 13.37 8.05 74.22
C GLY A 161 13.43 9.43 73.55
N MET A 162 12.48 9.71 72.66
CA MET A 162 12.36 11.01 72.00
C MET A 162 11.66 12.01 72.93
N GLN A 163 12.40 12.97 73.48
CA GLN A 163 11.88 13.95 74.44
C GLN A 163 12.40 15.37 74.13
N PRO A 164 11.60 16.42 74.38
CA PRO A 164 12.10 17.78 74.39
C PRO A 164 12.91 18.05 75.67
N VAL A 165 13.91 18.91 75.55
CA VAL A 165 14.56 19.54 76.71
C VAL A 165 13.90 20.90 77.01
N ALA A 166 14.38 21.63 78.04
CA ALA A 166 13.71 22.82 78.56
C ALA A 166 13.43 23.94 77.53
N ASP A 167 14.22 24.03 76.46
CA ASP A 167 14.03 25.01 75.37
C ASP A 167 13.05 24.54 74.27
N GLY A 168 12.45 23.35 74.43
CA GLY A 168 11.53 22.73 73.47
C GLY A 168 12.22 21.95 72.34
N THR A 169 13.55 21.89 72.32
CA THR A 169 14.33 21.13 71.32
C THR A 169 14.26 19.64 71.62
N TYR A 170 13.89 18.84 70.62
CA TYR A 170 13.80 17.39 70.77
C TYR A 170 15.14 16.71 70.54
N TYR A 171 15.45 15.77 71.43
CA TYR A 171 16.58 14.87 71.33
C TYR A 171 16.10 13.42 71.45
N TYR A 172 16.93 12.48 71.02
CA TYR A 172 16.70 11.05 71.25
C TYR A 172 17.67 10.55 72.31
N PHE A 173 17.13 10.07 73.41
CA PHE A 173 17.88 9.44 74.48
C PHE A 173 17.67 7.92 74.43
N ASN A 174 18.75 7.15 74.55
CA ASN A 174 18.69 5.69 74.53
C ASN A 174 17.67 5.18 75.58
N PRO A 175 16.67 4.36 75.20
CA PRO A 175 15.64 3.92 76.12
C PRO A 175 16.16 3.16 77.35
N GLY A 176 17.30 2.47 77.25
CA GLY A 176 17.90 1.74 78.37
C GLY A 176 18.75 2.62 79.29
N TYR A 177 19.62 3.46 78.73
CA TYR A 177 20.68 4.13 79.48
C TYR A 177 20.70 5.67 79.36
N GLY A 178 19.66 6.28 78.79
CA GLY A 178 19.47 7.74 78.73
C GLY A 178 20.50 8.52 77.89
N THR A 179 21.40 7.84 77.18
CA THR A 179 22.45 8.48 76.37
C THR A 179 21.85 9.20 75.17
N GLN A 180 22.22 10.45 74.93
CA GLN A 180 21.87 11.15 73.71
C GLN A 180 22.48 10.46 72.50
N GLU A 181 21.64 10.06 71.56
CA GLU A 181 22.05 9.43 70.31
C GLU A 181 21.71 10.32 69.11
N SER A 182 22.39 10.05 68.00
CA SER A 182 22.17 10.70 66.70
C SER A 182 21.85 9.64 65.64
N GLY A 183 21.52 10.09 64.43
CA GLY A 183 21.15 9.22 63.32
C GLY A 183 19.64 9.03 63.18
N LEU A 184 19.26 8.10 62.29
CA LEU A 184 17.87 7.74 62.05
C LEU A 184 17.34 6.89 63.21
N LYS A 185 16.19 7.28 63.76
CA LYS A 185 15.52 6.59 64.87
C LYS A 185 14.07 6.36 64.53
N GLN A 186 13.59 5.14 64.78
CA GLN A 186 12.18 4.81 64.65
C GLN A 186 11.47 5.02 65.98
N VAL A 187 10.37 5.77 65.94
CA VAL A 187 9.51 6.06 67.09
C VAL A 187 8.07 5.94 66.61
N ASN A 188 7.29 5.04 67.24
CA ASN A 188 5.87 4.81 66.91
C ASN A 188 5.61 4.59 65.41
N GLY A 189 6.48 3.83 64.74
CA GLY A 189 6.38 3.52 63.31
C GLY A 189 6.80 4.65 62.36
N GLN A 190 7.21 5.81 62.88
CA GLN A 190 7.76 6.92 62.08
C GLN A 190 9.27 7.00 62.24
N THR A 191 9.96 7.46 61.19
CA THR A 191 11.41 7.64 61.22
C THR A 191 11.75 9.12 61.41
N TYR A 192 12.67 9.42 62.31
CA TYR A 192 13.17 10.76 62.63
C TYR A 192 14.69 10.79 62.52
N TYR A 193 15.29 11.96 62.26
CA TYR A 193 16.74 12.12 62.22
C TYR A 193 17.21 13.11 63.28
N PHE A 194 18.27 12.73 64.01
CA PHE A 194 18.85 13.52 65.09
C PHE A 194 20.33 13.81 64.80
N ALA A 195 20.72 15.09 64.78
CA ALA A 195 22.09 15.53 64.50
C ALA A 195 22.50 16.84 65.20
N PRO A 196 22.82 16.81 66.51
CA PRO A 196 22.37 15.85 67.51
C PRO A 196 20.90 16.08 67.93
N ALA A 197 20.35 17.27 67.68
CA ALA A 197 18.94 17.60 67.86
C ALA A 197 18.10 17.10 66.67
N GLN A 198 16.78 16.99 66.86
CA GLN A 198 15.86 16.56 65.81
C GLN A 198 15.89 17.52 64.62
N VAL A 199 16.10 16.98 63.42
CA VAL A 199 16.02 17.73 62.17
C VAL A 199 14.56 17.86 61.73
N ARG A 200 14.14 19.09 61.37
CA ARG A 200 12.77 19.42 60.97
C ARG A 200 12.75 20.39 59.81
N SER A 201 11.75 20.28 58.95
CA SER A 201 11.54 21.13 57.76
C SER A 201 12.80 21.32 56.90
N ALA A 202 13.61 20.29 56.77
CA ALA A 202 14.92 20.35 56.14
C ALA A 202 15.26 19.06 55.41
N GLU A 203 16.05 19.21 54.35
CA GLU A 203 16.65 18.09 53.63
C GLU A 203 17.97 17.67 54.31
N ALA A 204 18.28 16.38 54.29
CA ALA A 204 19.56 15.85 54.76
C ALA A 204 20.08 14.78 53.79
N ASN A 205 21.37 14.85 53.44
CA ASN A 205 22.04 13.81 52.68
C ASN A 205 22.72 12.83 53.63
N LEU A 206 22.26 11.59 53.64
CA LEU A 206 22.77 10.51 54.49
C LEU A 206 23.16 9.35 53.58
N ASP A 207 24.41 8.93 53.65
CA ASP A 207 24.97 7.82 52.86
C ASP A 207 24.67 7.92 51.35
N GLY A 208 24.73 9.14 50.81
CA GLY A 208 24.48 9.40 49.39
C GLY A 208 23.01 9.54 49.01
N HIS A 209 22.08 9.43 49.97
CA HIS A 209 20.65 9.59 49.73
C HIS A 209 20.10 10.85 50.38
N TRP A 210 19.32 11.62 49.64
CA TRP A 210 18.59 12.77 50.17
C TRP A 210 17.28 12.32 50.82
N TYR A 211 17.03 12.81 52.03
CA TYR A 211 15.80 12.66 52.81
C TYR A 211 15.22 14.03 53.10
N TYR A 212 13.91 14.10 53.36
CA TYR A 212 13.27 15.29 53.92
C TYR A 212 12.57 14.96 55.23
N PHE A 213 12.79 15.79 56.24
CA PHE A 213 12.09 15.71 57.51
C PHE A 213 11.06 16.83 57.57
N LYS A 214 9.79 16.47 57.75
CA LYS A 214 8.65 17.41 57.74
C LYS A 214 8.70 18.37 58.94
N ALA A 215 7.71 19.23 59.07
CA ALA A 215 7.59 20.16 60.21
C ALA A 215 7.49 19.46 61.57
N ASP A 216 6.85 18.29 61.62
CA ASP A 216 6.78 17.41 62.79
C ASP A 216 8.08 16.60 63.03
N GLY A 217 9.07 16.73 62.14
CA GLY A 217 10.33 16.00 62.15
C GLY A 217 10.26 14.60 61.56
N ALA A 218 9.08 14.08 61.23
CA ALA A 218 8.96 12.77 60.64
C ALA A 218 9.47 12.78 59.19
N MET A 219 10.16 11.72 58.80
CA MET A 219 10.68 11.51 57.45
C MET A 219 9.52 11.49 56.44
N ALA A 220 9.68 12.22 55.34
CA ALA A 220 8.72 12.25 54.25
C ALA A 220 8.90 11.04 53.32
N THR A 221 7.77 10.58 52.78
CA THR A 221 7.67 9.61 51.69
C THR A 221 6.59 10.09 50.73
N GLY A 222 6.66 9.67 49.46
CA GLY A 222 5.75 10.10 48.41
C GLY A 222 6.11 11.47 47.84
N PHE A 223 5.15 12.05 47.10
CA PHE A 223 5.29 13.40 46.56
C PHE A 223 5.34 14.44 47.68
N THR A 224 6.37 15.28 47.67
CA THR A 224 6.61 16.29 48.68
C THR A 224 6.90 17.62 47.99
N GLN A 225 6.15 18.65 48.38
CA GLN A 225 6.44 20.02 47.98
C GLN A 225 7.40 20.64 49.00
N LEU A 226 8.56 21.06 48.53
CA LEU A 226 9.61 21.70 49.30
C LEU A 226 9.38 23.22 49.34
N LYS A 227 9.99 23.89 50.33
CA LYS A 227 9.81 25.34 50.56
C LYS A 227 10.33 26.21 49.41
N ASP A 228 11.29 25.70 48.65
CA ASP A 228 11.83 26.35 47.45
C ASP A 228 10.91 26.20 46.22
N GLY A 229 9.75 25.56 46.37
CA GLY A 229 8.77 25.34 45.32
C GLY A 229 8.98 24.04 44.54
N ARG A 230 10.04 23.25 44.83
CA ARG A 230 10.22 21.96 44.15
C ARG A 230 9.17 20.94 44.58
N THR A 231 8.62 20.20 43.62
CA THR A 231 7.90 18.95 43.91
C THR A 231 8.87 17.81 43.66
N VAL A 232 9.19 17.03 44.69
CA VAL A 232 10.10 15.86 44.62
C VAL A 232 9.35 14.60 45.06
N TYR A 233 9.94 13.42 44.83
CA TYR A 233 9.36 12.15 45.32
C TYR A 233 10.36 11.38 46.17
N TYR A 234 9.96 11.07 47.40
CA TYR A 234 10.72 10.22 48.32
C TYR A 234 10.14 8.80 48.27
N ASN A 235 10.96 7.78 48.01
CA ASN A 235 10.47 6.39 48.00
C ASN A 235 10.09 5.91 49.43
N PRO A 236 9.56 4.69 49.62
CA PRO A 236 9.19 4.20 50.96
C PRO A 236 10.35 4.13 51.98
N LYS A 237 11.62 4.13 51.51
CA LYS A 237 12.81 4.23 52.37
C LYS A 237 13.21 5.67 52.70
N GLY A 238 12.48 6.66 52.17
CA GLY A 238 12.76 8.08 52.34
C GLY A 238 13.81 8.64 51.39
N TRP A 239 14.20 7.91 50.34
CA TRP A 239 15.21 8.38 49.39
C TRP A 239 14.58 9.19 48.27
N MET A 240 15.07 10.40 48.03
CA MET A 240 14.68 11.20 46.88
C MET A 240 14.97 10.46 45.58
N GLN A 241 14.00 10.44 44.67
CA GLN A 241 14.11 9.79 43.37
C GLN A 241 14.48 10.79 42.27
N TYR A 242 15.14 10.26 41.24
CA TYR A 242 15.70 11.02 40.11
C TYR A 242 15.43 10.30 38.79
N GLY A 243 15.45 11.02 37.67
CA GLY A 243 15.21 10.47 36.34
C GLY A 243 13.77 10.02 36.11
N GLU A 244 13.56 9.17 35.10
CA GLU A 244 12.24 8.59 34.80
C GLU A 244 11.86 7.53 35.83
N GLN A 245 10.67 7.66 36.42
CA GLN A 245 10.16 6.79 37.48
C GLN A 245 8.73 6.37 37.16
N ASN A 246 8.43 5.08 37.28
CA ASN A 246 7.06 4.56 37.23
C ASN A 246 6.51 4.44 38.65
N ILE A 247 5.55 5.30 38.98
CA ILE A 247 4.95 5.37 40.31
C ILE A 247 3.45 5.11 40.15
N ASN A 248 2.97 4.01 40.71
CA ASN A 248 1.57 3.59 40.64
C ASN A 248 1.01 3.53 39.20
N GLY A 249 1.81 3.02 38.26
CA GLY A 249 1.43 2.87 36.86
C GLY A 249 1.53 4.13 36.01
N LYS A 250 2.08 5.22 36.55
CA LYS A 250 2.24 6.51 35.86
C LYS A 250 3.72 6.87 35.78
N TRP A 251 4.13 7.39 34.63
CA TRP A 251 5.51 7.83 34.42
C TRP A 251 5.70 9.28 34.83
N TYR A 252 6.78 9.55 35.56
CA TYR A 252 7.23 10.87 35.99
C TYR A 252 8.70 11.03 35.63
N PHE A 253 9.16 12.26 35.44
CA PHE A 253 10.59 12.56 35.41
C PHE A 253 10.92 13.53 36.53
N PHE A 254 11.92 13.18 37.33
CA PHE A 254 12.52 14.05 38.32
C PHE A 254 13.89 14.46 37.80
N ASP A 255 14.21 15.76 37.86
CA ASP A 255 15.50 16.27 37.41
C ASP A 255 16.64 15.51 38.09
N LYS A 256 17.69 15.17 37.33
CA LYS A 256 18.77 14.28 37.79
C LYS A 256 19.72 14.96 38.79
N VAL A 257 19.62 16.26 38.99
CA VAL A 257 20.46 17.04 39.91
C VAL A 257 19.68 17.35 41.18
N ASP A 258 18.51 17.95 41.07
CA ASP A 258 17.76 18.47 42.23
C ASP A 258 16.44 17.73 42.53
N GLY A 259 16.09 16.72 41.74
CA GLY A 259 14.88 15.92 41.93
C GLY A 259 13.57 16.65 41.57
N HIS A 260 13.62 17.83 40.95
CA HIS A 260 12.40 18.57 40.60
C HIS A 260 11.57 17.83 39.55
N MET A 261 10.29 17.61 39.84
CA MET A 261 9.37 16.93 38.92
C MET A 261 9.05 17.77 37.68
N ALA A 262 9.26 17.22 36.49
CA ALA A 262 8.86 17.82 35.23
C ALA A 262 7.33 17.91 35.08
N LYS A 263 6.86 18.96 34.40
CA LYS A 263 5.44 19.25 34.16
C LYS A 263 5.25 19.77 32.73
N LYS A 264 4.08 19.55 32.15
CA LYS A 264 3.70 20.00 30.79
C LYS A 264 4.72 19.51 29.75
N TRP A 265 4.91 20.28 28.67
CA TRP A 265 5.91 19.98 27.64
C TRP A 265 7.31 19.97 28.24
N PHE A 266 8.02 18.85 28.06
CA PHE A 266 9.37 18.67 28.55
C PHE A 266 10.20 17.90 27.53
N THR A 267 11.42 18.36 27.28
CA THR A 267 12.39 17.62 26.47
C THR A 267 13.29 16.83 27.41
N LEU A 268 13.18 15.50 27.35
CA LEU A 268 14.00 14.61 28.15
C LEU A 268 15.48 14.69 27.72
N PRO A 269 16.42 14.29 28.59
CA PRO A 269 17.85 14.31 28.27
C PRO A 269 18.25 13.51 27.02
N ASP A 270 17.43 12.54 26.61
CA ASP A 270 17.62 11.74 25.39
C ASP A 270 17.03 12.39 24.12
N GLY A 271 16.48 13.60 24.24
CA GLY A 271 15.90 14.37 23.13
C GLY A 271 14.41 14.12 22.88
N ARG A 272 13.76 13.20 23.58
CA ARG A 272 12.31 13.00 23.44
C ARG A 272 11.54 14.21 23.97
N LEU A 273 10.66 14.76 23.13
CA LEU A 273 9.66 15.74 23.57
C LEU A 273 8.40 15.01 24.07
N VAL A 274 8.09 15.16 25.35
CA VAL A 274 6.97 14.50 26.04
C VAL A 274 6.06 15.53 26.70
N TYR A 275 4.90 15.11 27.22
CA TYR A 275 4.02 15.97 28.01
C TYR A 275 3.63 15.30 29.33
N TYR A 276 3.90 15.97 30.46
CA TYR A 276 3.47 15.53 31.79
C TYR A 276 2.20 16.25 32.22
N GLN A 277 1.06 15.53 32.25
CA GLN A 277 -0.22 16.05 32.74
C GLN A 277 -0.37 15.78 34.24
N VAL A 278 0.33 16.57 35.03
CA VAL A 278 0.34 16.48 36.50
C VAL A 278 0.22 17.88 37.12
N ASP A 279 -0.40 17.96 38.28
CA ASP A 279 -0.53 19.20 39.07
C ASP A 279 0.71 19.48 39.94
N ALA A 280 0.60 20.46 40.84
CA ALA A 280 1.69 20.82 41.75
C ALA A 280 2.04 19.72 42.77
N ASN A 281 1.13 18.79 43.04
CA ASN A 281 1.25 17.73 44.04
C ASN A 281 1.59 16.37 43.42
N GLY A 282 1.79 16.31 42.10
CA GLY A 282 2.06 15.06 41.38
C GLY A 282 0.81 14.26 41.02
N ALA A 283 -0.40 14.79 41.27
CA ALA A 283 -1.64 14.15 40.87
C ALA A 283 -1.93 14.43 39.38
N GLY A 284 -2.43 13.44 38.65
CA GLY A 284 -2.71 13.54 37.21
C GLY A 284 -2.49 12.23 36.47
N GLN A 285 -2.23 12.30 35.17
CA GLN A 285 -1.98 11.13 34.30
C GLN A 285 -0.50 10.75 34.21
N GLY A 286 0.42 11.58 34.71
CA GLY A 286 1.85 11.40 34.48
C GLY A 286 2.22 11.83 33.06
N MET A 287 3.23 11.17 32.48
CA MET A 287 3.57 11.30 31.07
C MET A 287 2.40 10.81 30.20
N LEU A 288 2.03 11.57 29.17
CA LEU A 288 0.98 11.19 28.24
C LEU A 288 1.48 10.14 27.23
N HIS A 289 0.60 9.21 26.88
CA HIS A 289 0.81 8.15 25.90
C HIS A 289 -0.39 8.06 24.96
N GLY A 290 -0.15 7.69 23.70
CA GLY A 290 -1.21 7.55 22.69
C GLY A 290 -1.83 8.88 22.26
N LEU A 291 -3.08 8.84 21.79
CA LEU A 291 -3.83 10.04 21.40
C LEU A 291 -4.28 10.80 22.64
N SER A 292 -3.82 12.04 22.81
CA SER A 292 -4.18 12.87 23.97
C SER A 292 -4.50 14.30 23.56
N GLU A 293 -5.39 14.93 24.31
CA GLU A 293 -5.82 16.31 24.07
C GLU A 293 -5.18 17.26 25.08
N ILE A 294 -4.54 18.32 24.58
CA ILE A 294 -3.86 19.34 25.36
C ILE A 294 -4.38 20.70 24.87
N ASN A 295 -5.07 21.44 25.74
CA ASN A 295 -5.63 22.76 25.43
C ASN A 295 -6.50 22.78 24.14
N GLY A 296 -7.34 21.75 23.96
CA GLY A 296 -8.22 21.62 22.79
C GLY A 296 -7.54 21.15 21.50
N GLN A 297 -6.23 20.85 21.54
CA GLN A 297 -5.49 20.28 20.41
C GLN A 297 -5.12 18.83 20.68
N LYS A 298 -5.29 17.97 19.68
CA LYS A 298 -4.96 16.55 19.78
C LYS A 298 -3.54 16.28 19.30
N TYR A 299 -2.77 15.55 20.10
CA TYR A 299 -1.42 15.11 19.83
C TYR A 299 -1.35 13.59 19.91
N TYR A 300 -0.39 13.00 19.21
CA TYR A 300 -0.10 11.58 19.33
C TYR A 300 1.25 11.38 20.00
N PHE A 301 1.26 10.66 21.11
CA PHE A 301 2.44 10.24 21.83
C PHE A 301 2.67 8.76 21.60
N ASP A 302 3.93 8.37 21.42
CA ASP A 302 4.32 6.98 21.30
C ASP A 302 3.79 6.17 22.50
N PRO A 303 3.02 5.08 22.28
CA PRO A 303 2.42 4.33 23.37
C PRO A 303 3.45 3.75 24.36
N GLY A 304 4.66 3.42 23.91
CA GLY A 304 5.71 2.88 24.77
C GLY A 304 6.56 3.97 25.42
N MET A 305 7.01 4.93 24.63
CA MET A 305 8.04 5.90 25.04
C MET A 305 7.49 7.29 25.38
N GLY A 306 6.19 7.55 25.22
CA GLY A 306 5.56 8.85 25.47
C GLY A 306 6.07 9.98 24.55
N THR A 307 6.86 9.67 23.52
CA THR A 307 7.46 10.66 22.62
C THR A 307 6.39 11.24 21.71
N ARG A 308 6.28 12.57 21.61
CA ARG A 308 5.37 13.20 20.64
C ARG A 308 5.78 12.83 19.22
N ARG A 309 4.88 12.16 18.50
CA ARG A 309 5.06 11.80 17.09
C ARG A 309 4.37 12.83 16.18
N THR A 310 4.92 12.99 14.99
CA THR A 310 4.35 13.76 13.87
C THR A 310 4.21 12.86 12.64
N GLY A 311 3.63 13.38 11.55
CA GLY A 311 3.40 12.61 10.33
C GLY A 311 2.17 11.71 10.41
N LEU A 312 2.11 10.71 9.55
CA LEU A 312 1.01 9.73 9.48
C LEU A 312 1.08 8.75 10.66
N GLN A 313 -0.03 8.59 11.37
CA GLN A 313 -0.16 7.67 12.51
C GLN A 313 -1.46 6.88 12.40
N VAL A 314 -1.41 5.58 12.67
CA VAL A 314 -2.58 4.71 12.67
C VAL A 314 -3.03 4.50 14.11
N VAL A 315 -4.28 4.87 14.40
CA VAL A 315 -4.91 4.75 15.71
C VAL A 315 -6.23 4.02 15.54
N ASN A 316 -6.39 2.84 16.17
CA ASN A 316 -7.60 2.02 16.07
C ASN A 316 -8.06 1.76 14.62
N GLY A 317 -7.11 1.45 13.73
CA GLY A 317 -7.39 1.16 12.31
C GLY A 317 -7.69 2.39 11.44
N LYS A 318 -7.62 3.61 12.00
CA LYS A 318 -7.82 4.86 11.26
C LYS A 318 -6.51 5.63 11.16
N THR A 319 -6.26 6.23 10.00
CA THR A 319 -5.05 7.03 9.75
C THR A 319 -5.32 8.50 10.01
N TYR A 320 -4.41 9.15 10.73
CA TYR A 320 -4.40 10.57 11.07
C TYR A 320 -3.06 11.18 10.69
N TYR A 321 -2.98 12.50 10.53
CA TYR A 321 -1.73 13.21 10.32
C TYR A 321 -1.51 14.27 11.39
N PHE A 322 -0.29 14.33 11.94
CA PHE A 322 0.07 15.24 13.03
C PHE A 322 1.19 16.19 12.59
N ASN A 323 0.95 17.51 12.65
CA ASN A 323 1.97 18.54 12.39
C ASN A 323 1.71 19.87 13.14
N PRO A 324 2.24 20.03 14.36
CA PRO A 324 2.55 18.97 15.30
C PRO A 324 1.28 18.38 15.95
N ALA A 325 0.16 19.11 15.94
CA ALA A 325 -1.15 18.63 16.34
C ALA A 325 -1.89 17.96 15.16
N MET A 326 -2.98 17.25 15.45
CA MET A 326 -3.80 16.56 14.46
C MET A 326 -4.35 17.54 13.42
N VAL A 327 -4.11 17.25 12.14
CA VAL A 327 -4.65 18.02 11.01
C VAL A 327 -6.09 17.60 10.73
N GLN A 328 -6.97 18.57 10.53
CA GLN A 328 -8.39 18.36 10.27
C GLN A 328 -8.87 19.29 9.16
N THR A 329 -9.77 18.80 8.31
CA THR A 329 -10.39 19.53 7.21
C THR A 329 -9.39 20.22 6.27
N ALA A 330 -8.30 19.54 5.93
CA ALA A 330 -7.22 20.11 5.14
C ALA A 330 -6.52 19.06 4.26
N GLU A 331 -5.97 19.55 3.15
CA GLU A 331 -5.06 18.79 2.29
C GLU A 331 -3.62 18.88 2.83
N VAL A 332 -2.90 17.78 2.77
CA VAL A 332 -1.50 17.68 3.21
C VAL A 332 -0.69 16.98 2.12
N ASN A 333 0.41 17.60 1.69
CA ASN A 333 1.42 16.90 0.90
C ASN A 333 2.44 16.25 1.82
N PHE A 334 2.57 14.93 1.73
CA PHE A 334 3.55 14.17 2.50
C PHE A 334 4.14 13.06 1.64
N GLY A 335 5.47 13.02 1.54
CA GLY A 335 6.17 12.04 0.72
C GLY A 335 5.80 12.11 -0.78
N GLY A 336 5.48 13.30 -1.30
CA GLY A 336 5.11 13.51 -2.71
C GLY A 336 3.65 13.20 -3.05
N HIS A 337 2.84 12.77 -2.06
CA HIS A 337 1.42 12.48 -2.25
C HIS A 337 0.54 13.46 -1.48
N TRP A 338 -0.57 13.87 -2.09
CA TRP A 338 -1.60 14.66 -1.43
C TRP A 338 -2.60 13.74 -0.74
N TYR A 339 -2.92 14.06 0.51
CA TYR A 339 -3.92 13.42 1.36
C TYR A 339 -4.93 14.47 1.81
N TYR A 340 -6.17 14.05 2.10
CA TYR A 340 -7.14 14.90 2.77
C TYR A 340 -7.54 14.30 4.12
N PHE A 341 -7.56 15.13 5.15
CA PHE A 341 -8.05 14.75 6.49
C PHE A 341 -9.39 15.42 6.74
N LYS A 342 -10.39 14.62 7.12
CA LYS A 342 -11.77 15.08 7.35
C LYS A 342 -11.88 15.88 8.65
N ALA A 343 -13.09 16.35 8.96
CA ALA A 343 -13.37 17.10 10.19
C ALA A 343 -13.04 16.31 11.47
N ASP A 344 -13.19 14.99 11.45
CA ASP A 344 -12.82 14.11 12.58
C ASP A 344 -11.31 13.76 12.61
N GLY A 345 -10.52 14.30 11.68
CA GLY A 345 -9.09 14.05 11.53
C GLY A 345 -8.75 12.76 10.79
N THR A 346 -9.73 11.95 10.40
CA THR A 346 -9.45 10.70 9.68
C THR A 346 -9.12 10.97 8.21
N MET A 347 -8.15 10.23 7.69
CA MET A 347 -7.76 10.26 6.29
C MET A 347 -8.95 9.88 5.40
N ALA A 348 -9.16 10.64 4.32
CA ALA A 348 -10.20 10.39 3.34
C ALA A 348 -9.73 9.42 2.25
N THR A 349 -10.71 8.68 1.72
CA THR A 349 -10.60 7.81 0.54
C THR A 349 -11.88 7.97 -0.27
N GLY A 350 -11.83 7.65 -1.56
CA GLY A 350 -12.94 7.82 -2.50
C GLY A 350 -13.09 9.27 -2.99
N PHE A 351 -14.27 9.56 -3.54
CA PHE A 351 -14.62 10.90 -4.02
C PHE A 351 -14.86 11.85 -2.85
N ILE A 352 -14.19 13.01 -2.88
CA ILE A 352 -14.30 14.06 -1.87
C ILE A 352 -14.54 15.39 -2.58
N GLN A 353 -15.62 16.07 -2.20
CA GLN A 353 -15.82 17.47 -2.56
C GLN A 353 -15.12 18.35 -1.53
N LEU A 354 -14.10 19.08 -1.98
CA LEU A 354 -13.29 19.98 -1.19
C LEU A 354 -13.99 21.35 -1.01
N LYS A 355 -13.51 22.13 -0.04
CA LYS A 355 -14.10 23.44 0.30
C LYS A 355 -14.00 24.47 -0.83
N ASP A 356 -13.02 24.32 -1.71
CA ASP A 356 -12.83 25.16 -2.90
C ASP A 356 -13.74 24.75 -4.07
N GLY A 357 -14.62 23.76 -3.88
CA GLY A 357 -15.56 23.27 -4.87
C GLY A 357 -15.02 22.17 -5.77
N ARG A 358 -13.73 21.81 -5.69
CA ARG A 358 -13.18 20.69 -6.45
C ARG A 358 -13.73 19.36 -5.94
N THR A 359 -14.12 18.48 -6.85
CA THR A 359 -14.30 17.07 -6.52
C THR A 359 -13.07 16.30 -6.97
N VAL A 360 -12.43 15.61 -6.03
CA VAL A 360 -11.19 14.85 -6.24
C VAL A 360 -11.40 13.41 -5.79
N TYR A 361 -10.51 12.50 -6.17
CA TYR A 361 -10.54 11.11 -5.72
C TYR A 361 -9.25 10.73 -5.00
N TYR A 362 -9.40 10.18 -3.79
CA TYR A 362 -8.31 9.63 -3.00
C TYR A 362 -8.35 8.10 -3.07
N ASN A 363 -7.27 7.45 -3.52
CA ASN A 363 -7.23 5.99 -3.61
C ASN A 363 -7.26 5.32 -2.21
N PRO A 364 -7.30 3.98 -2.09
CA PRO A 364 -7.32 3.30 -0.77
C PRO A 364 -6.11 3.59 0.13
N LYS A 365 -4.99 4.07 -0.42
CA LYS A 365 -3.81 4.53 0.35
C LYS A 365 -3.92 6.00 0.77
N GLY A 366 -5.00 6.68 0.40
CA GLY A 366 -5.25 8.10 0.67
C GLY A 366 -4.54 9.06 -0.28
N TRP A 367 -4.06 8.59 -1.44
CA TRP A 367 -3.38 9.46 -2.41
C TRP A 367 -4.37 10.07 -3.38
N MET A 368 -4.34 11.39 -3.54
CA MET A 368 -5.10 12.07 -4.59
C MET A 368 -4.68 11.54 -5.96
N GLN A 369 -5.66 11.21 -6.81
CA GLN A 369 -5.43 10.70 -8.15
C GLN A 369 -5.48 11.81 -9.20
N TYR A 370 -4.81 11.55 -10.32
CA TYR A 370 -4.61 12.47 -11.44
C TYR A 370 -4.73 11.70 -12.76
N GLY A 371 -5.01 12.40 -13.85
CA GLY A 371 -5.17 11.80 -15.18
C GLY A 371 -6.39 10.89 -15.29
N GLU A 372 -6.40 10.03 -16.31
CA GLU A 372 -7.45 9.03 -16.50
C GLU A 372 -7.32 7.90 -15.48
N GLN A 373 -8.43 7.55 -14.85
CA GLN A 373 -8.51 6.51 -13.82
C GLN A 373 -9.75 5.64 -14.07
N ASN A 374 -9.56 4.33 -14.01
CA ASN A 374 -10.67 3.39 -13.98
C ASN A 374 -11.03 3.09 -12.53
N ILE A 375 -12.21 3.55 -12.10
CA ILE A 375 -12.73 3.40 -10.74
C ILE A 375 -14.04 2.65 -10.85
N ASP A 376 -14.08 1.44 -10.28
CA ASP A 376 -15.26 0.54 -10.28
C ASP A 376 -15.85 0.32 -11.68
N GLY A 377 -14.98 0.12 -12.68
CA GLY A 377 -15.38 -0.14 -14.07
C GLY A 377 -15.76 1.09 -14.89
N LYS A 378 -15.64 2.30 -14.32
CA LYS A 378 -15.96 3.57 -14.98
C LYS A 378 -14.71 4.41 -15.13
N TRP A 379 -14.56 5.05 -16.28
CA TRP A 379 -13.44 5.94 -16.55
C TRP A 379 -13.75 7.37 -16.10
N TYR A 380 -12.83 7.95 -15.34
CA TYR A 380 -12.84 9.33 -14.89
C TYR A 380 -11.55 10.01 -15.33
N PHE A 381 -11.57 11.34 -15.47
CA PHE A 381 -10.35 12.13 -15.60
C PHE A 381 -10.25 13.13 -14.47
N PHE A 382 -9.10 13.14 -13.80
CA PHE A 382 -8.76 14.14 -12.80
C PHE A 382 -7.68 15.04 -13.36
N ASN A 383 -7.88 16.35 -13.29
CA ASN A 383 -6.94 17.33 -13.82
C ASN A 383 -5.53 17.09 -13.26
N GLN A 384 -4.52 17.04 -14.14
CA GLN A 384 -3.15 16.67 -13.75
C GLN A 384 -2.46 17.64 -12.79
N ARG A 385 -2.99 18.86 -12.63
CA ARG A 385 -2.42 19.89 -11.77
C ARG A 385 -3.04 19.90 -10.37
N ASP A 386 -4.36 19.80 -10.29
CA ASP A 386 -5.10 20.02 -9.04
C ASP A 386 -6.06 18.88 -8.67
N GLY A 387 -6.11 17.81 -9.47
CA GLY A 387 -6.95 16.64 -9.21
C GLY A 387 -8.45 16.88 -9.42
N HIS A 388 -8.88 18.04 -9.94
CA HIS A 388 -10.31 18.31 -10.17
C HIS A 388 -10.89 17.33 -11.20
N MET A 389 -11.97 16.65 -10.84
CA MET A 389 -12.67 15.69 -11.69
C MET A 389 -13.37 16.38 -12.87
N ALA A 390 -13.11 15.91 -14.08
CA ALA A 390 -13.79 16.36 -15.28
C ALA A 390 -15.28 15.99 -15.29
N ILE A 391 -16.10 16.89 -15.82
CA ILE A 391 -17.53 16.72 -16.04
C ILE A 391 -17.87 17.21 -17.46
N GLY A 392 -18.78 16.51 -18.15
CA GLY A 392 -19.26 16.88 -19.47
C GLY A 392 -18.20 16.82 -20.56
N TRP A 393 -18.30 17.72 -21.54
CA TRP A 393 -17.38 17.78 -22.69
C TRP A 393 -15.97 18.21 -22.27
N GLN A 394 -14.98 17.43 -22.67
CA GLN A 394 -13.57 17.71 -22.39
C GLN A 394 -12.69 17.50 -23.62
N ALA A 395 -11.66 18.34 -23.76
CA ALA A 395 -10.53 18.11 -24.64
C ALA A 395 -9.35 17.64 -23.78
N LEU A 396 -8.95 16.38 -23.95
CA LEU A 396 -7.88 15.77 -23.17
C LEU A 396 -6.49 16.18 -23.72
N PRO A 397 -5.42 16.06 -22.92
CA PRO A 397 -4.06 16.44 -23.33
C PRO A 397 -3.52 15.68 -24.56
N ASP A 398 -4.06 14.49 -24.84
CA ASP A 398 -3.71 13.67 -26.02
C ASP A 398 -4.47 14.07 -27.29
N GLY A 399 -5.32 15.10 -27.21
CA GLY A 399 -6.12 15.62 -28.33
C GLY A 399 -7.50 14.99 -28.48
N ARG A 400 -7.86 13.97 -27.66
CA ARG A 400 -9.21 13.40 -27.71
C ARG A 400 -10.24 14.39 -27.21
N LYS A 401 -11.38 14.46 -27.89
CA LYS A 401 -12.59 15.09 -27.37
C LYS A 401 -13.50 14.00 -26.80
N VAL A 402 -13.86 14.09 -25.52
CA VAL A 402 -14.64 13.07 -24.80
C VAL A 402 -15.79 13.71 -24.03
N TYR A 403 -16.70 12.89 -23.50
CA TYR A 403 -17.77 13.34 -22.61
C TYR A 403 -17.81 12.49 -21.33
N TYR A 404 -17.74 13.15 -20.17
CA TYR A 404 -17.88 12.52 -18.85
C TYR A 404 -19.29 12.74 -18.30
N ASP A 405 -20.10 11.69 -18.29
CA ASP A 405 -21.46 11.69 -17.73
C ASP A 405 -21.40 11.36 -16.24
N VAL A 406 -21.01 12.37 -15.46
CA VAL A 406 -20.88 12.29 -14.00
C VAL A 406 -21.36 13.60 -13.37
N ASP A 407 -21.98 13.51 -12.21
CA ASP A 407 -22.39 14.67 -11.43
C ASP A 407 -21.23 15.25 -10.61
N ALA A 408 -21.49 16.35 -9.89
CA ALA A 408 -20.50 17.00 -9.03
C ALA A 408 -19.97 16.11 -7.89
N LYS A 409 -20.58 14.96 -7.61
CA LYS A 409 -20.17 13.99 -6.57
C LYS A 409 -19.48 12.75 -7.15
N GLY A 410 -19.25 12.72 -8.46
CA GLY A 410 -18.65 11.59 -9.18
C GLY A 410 -19.63 10.45 -9.48
N GLN A 411 -20.93 10.65 -9.30
CA GLN A 411 -21.96 9.65 -9.62
C GLN A 411 -22.36 9.76 -11.09
N GLY A 412 -22.46 8.64 -11.77
CA GLY A 412 -22.85 8.59 -13.18
C GLY A 412 -22.26 7.40 -13.91
N ARG A 413 -22.16 7.50 -15.24
CA ARG A 413 -21.62 6.46 -16.11
C ARG A 413 -20.11 6.59 -16.34
N GLY A 414 -19.50 7.72 -15.99
CA GLY A 414 -18.10 8.00 -16.30
C GLY A 414 -17.94 8.49 -17.74
N MET A 415 -16.79 8.21 -18.35
CA MET A 415 -16.57 8.49 -19.77
C MET A 415 -17.55 7.68 -20.63
N ILE A 416 -18.21 8.37 -21.55
CA ILE A 416 -19.19 7.77 -22.45
C ILE A 416 -18.49 7.12 -23.66
N HIS A 417 -19.03 5.97 -24.08
CA HIS A 417 -18.53 5.14 -25.18
C HIS A 417 -19.69 4.73 -26.09
N GLY A 418 -19.45 4.55 -27.39
CA GLY A 418 -20.47 4.18 -28.36
C GLY A 418 -21.54 5.28 -28.57
N TYR A 419 -22.71 4.88 -29.03
CA TYR A 419 -23.81 5.80 -29.36
C TYR A 419 -24.54 6.30 -28.11
N ASN A 420 -24.58 7.61 -27.90
CA ASN A 420 -25.22 8.22 -26.74
C ASN A 420 -25.89 9.54 -27.06
N LEU A 421 -27.08 9.75 -26.48
CA LEU A 421 -27.77 11.02 -26.50
C LEU A 421 -27.16 11.96 -25.46
N ILE A 422 -26.76 13.14 -25.90
CA ILE A 422 -26.30 14.24 -25.05
C ILE A 422 -27.12 15.47 -25.45
N ASP A 423 -27.93 15.97 -24.53
CA ASP A 423 -28.83 17.12 -24.75
C ASP A 423 -29.74 16.94 -25.99
N GLY A 424 -30.22 15.71 -26.22
CA GLY A 424 -31.11 15.37 -27.34
C GLY A 424 -30.43 15.20 -28.70
N VAL A 425 -29.10 15.28 -28.76
CA VAL A 425 -28.31 15.02 -29.97
C VAL A 425 -27.59 13.68 -29.83
N LEU A 426 -27.63 12.84 -30.87
CA LEU A 426 -26.95 11.54 -30.86
C LEU A 426 -25.50 11.69 -31.32
N TYR A 427 -24.58 11.25 -30.46
CA TYR A 427 -23.15 11.22 -30.73
C TYR A 427 -22.65 9.79 -30.77
N ASN A 428 -21.68 9.53 -31.65
CA ASN A 428 -20.93 8.30 -31.67
C ASN A 428 -19.54 8.54 -31.05
N PHE A 429 -19.22 7.76 -30.04
CA PHE A 429 -17.91 7.73 -29.41
C PHE A 429 -17.24 6.39 -29.69
N ASP A 430 -15.93 6.41 -29.83
CA ASP A 430 -15.12 5.21 -29.96
C ASP A 430 -15.43 4.25 -28.79
N PRO A 431 -15.77 2.98 -29.06
CA PRO A 431 -16.22 2.05 -28.04
C PRO A 431 -15.11 1.65 -27.06
N VAL A 432 -13.84 1.88 -27.39
CA VAL A 432 -12.69 1.53 -26.57
C VAL A 432 -12.11 2.76 -25.86
N TYR A 433 -11.95 3.85 -26.59
CA TYR A 433 -11.22 5.04 -26.12
C TYR A 433 -12.13 6.20 -25.72
N GLY A 434 -13.44 6.11 -25.94
CA GLY A 434 -14.40 7.16 -25.63
C GLY A 434 -14.21 8.45 -26.44
N THR A 435 -13.33 8.43 -27.46
CA THR A 435 -13.08 9.56 -28.35
C THR A 435 -14.31 9.86 -29.16
N LEU A 436 -14.72 11.11 -29.23
CA LEU A 436 -15.80 11.54 -30.12
C LEU A 436 -15.40 11.25 -31.57
N ILE A 437 -16.15 10.36 -32.22
CA ILE A 437 -16.06 10.12 -33.67
C ILE A 437 -16.83 11.23 -34.39
N GLY A 438 -18.02 11.55 -33.90
CA GLY A 438 -18.85 12.61 -34.48
C GLY A 438 -20.29 12.58 -33.99
N LYS A 439 -21.08 13.50 -34.53
CA LYS A 439 -22.55 13.47 -34.43
C LYS A 439 -23.10 12.51 -35.47
N VAL A 440 -24.17 11.81 -35.16
CA VAL A 440 -24.96 11.09 -36.17
C VAL A 440 -25.82 12.14 -36.88
N THR A 441 -25.50 12.47 -38.14
CA THR A 441 -26.18 13.52 -38.89
C THR A 441 -26.53 13.07 -40.30
N ASN A 442 -27.78 13.31 -40.70
CA ASN A 442 -28.35 12.83 -41.97
C ASN A 442 -28.14 11.32 -42.16
N ASP A 443 -28.26 10.57 -41.08
CA ASP A 443 -27.93 9.15 -41.07
C ASP A 443 -28.86 8.36 -40.15
N LEU A 444 -28.77 7.04 -40.27
CA LEU A 444 -29.56 6.07 -39.54
C LEU A 444 -28.82 5.59 -38.30
N PHE A 445 -29.60 5.36 -37.25
CA PHE A 445 -29.15 4.67 -36.06
C PHE A 445 -30.06 3.47 -35.82
N TYR A 446 -29.45 2.32 -35.54
CA TYR A 446 -30.18 1.14 -35.11
C TYR A 446 -30.34 1.15 -33.60
N ASP A 447 -31.58 1.30 -33.13
CA ASP A 447 -31.91 1.13 -31.73
C ASP A 447 -32.09 -0.36 -31.43
N ALA A 448 -31.05 -0.97 -30.86
CA ALA A 448 -31.04 -2.38 -30.50
C ALA A 448 -32.11 -2.77 -29.46
N THR A 449 -32.65 -1.80 -28.69
CA THR A 449 -33.70 -2.06 -27.70
C THR A 449 -35.03 -2.37 -28.38
N THR A 450 -35.34 -1.59 -29.41
CA THR A 450 -36.60 -1.71 -30.17
C THR A 450 -36.45 -2.63 -31.38
N GLY A 451 -35.23 -2.78 -31.90
CA GLY A 451 -34.94 -3.46 -33.15
C GLY A 451 -35.30 -2.63 -34.38
N GLN A 452 -35.36 -1.30 -34.25
CA GLN A 452 -35.80 -0.37 -35.28
C GLN A 452 -34.68 0.53 -35.79
N LEU A 453 -34.85 1.06 -37.00
CA LEU A 453 -34.01 2.14 -37.52
C LEU A 453 -34.66 3.49 -37.24
N GLN A 454 -33.85 4.43 -36.78
CA GLN A 454 -34.22 5.80 -36.49
C GLN A 454 -33.38 6.76 -37.33
N TYR A 455 -33.97 7.85 -37.80
CA TYR A 455 -33.25 8.84 -38.60
C TYR A 455 -32.94 10.11 -37.79
N TYR A 456 -31.68 10.54 -37.88
CA TYR A 456 -31.19 11.77 -37.26
C TYR A 456 -30.85 12.79 -38.34
N ASN A 457 -31.40 14.00 -38.21
CA ASN A 457 -31.26 15.06 -39.20
C ASN A 457 -29.86 15.72 -39.19
N ALA A 458 -29.66 16.78 -39.98
CA ALA A 458 -28.39 17.51 -40.06
C ALA A 458 -27.90 18.10 -38.71
N ASP A 459 -28.82 18.36 -37.78
CA ASP A 459 -28.50 18.84 -36.43
C ASP A 459 -28.20 17.69 -35.45
N GLY A 460 -28.36 16.45 -35.89
CA GLY A 460 -28.23 15.24 -35.09
C GLY A 460 -29.40 15.02 -34.12
N LYS A 461 -30.58 15.57 -34.45
CA LYS A 461 -31.83 15.36 -33.70
C LYS A 461 -32.68 14.28 -34.37
N LEU A 462 -33.32 13.47 -33.53
CA LEU A 462 -34.25 12.42 -33.97
C LEU A 462 -35.45 13.03 -34.68
N VAL A 463 -35.76 12.54 -35.88
CA VAL A 463 -36.95 12.93 -36.65
C VAL A 463 -38.14 12.06 -36.24
N LYS A 464 -39.30 12.69 -36.04
CA LYS A 464 -40.55 12.05 -35.60
C LYS A 464 -41.74 12.57 -36.39
N ASP A 465 -42.72 11.72 -36.62
CA ASP A 465 -43.99 12.04 -37.29
C ASP A 465 -43.81 12.76 -38.64
N GLN A 466 -42.78 12.38 -39.40
CA GLN A 466 -42.37 13.06 -40.63
C GLN A 466 -41.85 12.09 -41.69
N ALA A 467 -42.01 12.48 -42.95
CA ALA A 467 -41.44 11.78 -44.09
C ALA A 467 -39.94 12.07 -44.21
N VAL A 468 -39.13 11.02 -44.28
CA VAL A 468 -37.68 11.06 -44.42
C VAL A 468 -37.31 10.57 -45.82
N LYS A 469 -36.62 11.41 -46.60
CA LYS A 469 -36.10 11.03 -47.91
C LYS A 469 -34.66 10.52 -47.79
N LEU A 470 -34.43 9.26 -48.16
CA LEU A 470 -33.12 8.60 -48.15
C LEU A 470 -32.83 8.11 -49.56
N GLY A 471 -31.94 8.80 -50.26
CA GLY A 471 -31.70 8.59 -51.68
C GLY A 471 -32.98 8.78 -52.51
N ASN A 472 -33.38 7.74 -53.25
CA ASN A 472 -34.57 7.76 -54.11
C ASN A 472 -35.84 7.26 -53.41
N GLN A 473 -35.76 6.85 -52.14
CA GLN A 473 -36.89 6.33 -51.38
C GLN A 473 -37.31 7.30 -50.28
N THR A 474 -38.60 7.27 -49.93
CA THR A 474 -39.18 8.05 -48.84
C THR A 474 -39.78 7.10 -47.83
N TYR A 475 -39.36 7.23 -46.56
CA TYR A 475 -39.82 6.45 -45.43
C TYR A 475 -40.59 7.34 -44.46
N GLN A 476 -41.61 6.83 -43.79
CA GLN A 476 -42.31 7.58 -42.74
C GLN A 476 -41.70 7.25 -41.38
N ALA A 477 -41.35 8.26 -40.59
CA ALA A 477 -40.97 8.09 -39.19
C ALA A 477 -42.22 8.20 -38.29
N ASP A 478 -42.38 7.27 -37.35
CA ASP A 478 -43.48 7.30 -36.37
C ASP A 478 -43.22 8.31 -35.22
N ALA A 479 -44.13 8.35 -34.24
CA ALA A 479 -44.03 9.23 -33.06
C ALA A 479 -42.82 8.90 -32.15
N GLN A 480 -42.27 7.71 -32.27
CA GLN A 480 -41.05 7.29 -31.59
C GLN A 480 -39.81 7.57 -32.44
N GLY A 481 -39.98 7.91 -33.72
CA GLY A 481 -38.93 8.21 -34.69
C GLY A 481 -38.45 7.00 -35.48
N ASN A 482 -39.15 5.87 -35.38
CA ASN A 482 -38.79 4.65 -36.09
C ASN A 482 -39.29 4.71 -37.53
N LEU A 483 -38.41 4.36 -38.47
CA LEU A 483 -38.76 4.26 -39.88
C LEU A 483 -39.69 3.08 -40.12
N GLN A 484 -40.82 3.35 -40.76
CA GLN A 484 -41.79 2.34 -41.16
C GLN A 484 -41.31 1.64 -42.45
N ILE A 485 -41.09 0.34 -42.36
CA ILE A 485 -40.60 -0.50 -43.46
C ILE A 485 -41.69 -1.45 -43.90
N THR A 486 -41.82 -1.65 -45.21
CA THR A 486 -42.80 -2.57 -45.80
C THR A 486 -42.11 -3.70 -46.54
N GLY A 487 -42.61 -4.91 -46.40
CA GLY A 487 -42.04 -6.11 -47.04
C GLY A 487 -40.93 -6.77 -46.22
N ASP A 488 -40.87 -8.11 -46.29
CA ASP A 488 -39.89 -8.94 -45.59
C ASP A 488 -38.57 -9.04 -46.39
N GLY A 489 -37.46 -9.29 -45.71
CA GLY A 489 -36.17 -9.59 -46.34
C GLY A 489 -35.19 -8.42 -46.43
N GLU A 490 -34.31 -8.46 -47.42
CA GLU A 490 -33.22 -7.48 -47.57
C GLU A 490 -33.71 -6.15 -48.15
N HIS A 491 -33.30 -5.04 -47.53
CA HIS A 491 -33.61 -3.67 -47.94
C HIS A 491 -32.35 -2.83 -48.04
N ALA A 492 -32.13 -2.18 -49.18
CA ALA A 492 -31.06 -1.20 -49.37
C ALA A 492 -31.56 0.19 -48.93
N ILE A 493 -31.07 0.69 -47.80
CA ILE A 493 -31.48 1.94 -47.19
C ILE A 493 -30.24 2.80 -46.93
N ASN A 494 -30.21 4.02 -47.46
CA ASN A 494 -29.11 4.98 -47.28
C ASN A 494 -27.72 4.40 -47.60
N GLY A 495 -27.59 3.58 -48.65
CA GLY A 495 -26.32 2.96 -49.06
C GLY A 495 -25.92 1.70 -48.28
N HIS A 496 -26.75 1.25 -47.34
CA HIS A 496 -26.51 0.06 -46.53
C HIS A 496 -27.61 -1.00 -46.74
N TRP A 497 -27.25 -2.27 -46.65
CA TRP A 497 -28.19 -3.37 -46.72
C TRP A 497 -28.61 -3.84 -45.33
N TYR A 498 -29.91 -3.91 -45.08
CA TYR A 498 -30.49 -4.36 -43.82
C TYR A 498 -31.41 -5.54 -44.03
N LEU A 499 -31.53 -6.43 -43.05
CA LEU A 499 -32.48 -7.55 -43.09
C LEU A 499 -33.67 -7.27 -42.18
N TYR A 500 -34.84 -7.02 -42.75
CA TYR A 500 -36.07 -6.73 -42.02
C TYR A 500 -36.94 -7.98 -41.90
N ASP A 501 -37.38 -8.27 -40.67
CA ASP A 501 -38.38 -9.27 -40.34
C ASP A 501 -39.73 -8.59 -40.23
N ALA A 502 -40.53 -8.63 -41.31
CA ALA A 502 -41.82 -7.96 -41.36
C ALA A 502 -42.86 -8.59 -40.41
N LYS A 503 -42.68 -9.86 -40.01
CA LYS A 503 -43.58 -10.55 -39.08
C LYS A 503 -43.44 -10.01 -37.67
N ASN A 504 -42.20 -9.75 -37.25
CA ASN A 504 -41.90 -9.22 -35.92
C ASN A 504 -41.70 -7.70 -35.93
N GLY A 505 -41.66 -7.10 -37.12
CA GLY A 505 -41.43 -5.69 -37.37
C GLY A 505 -40.04 -5.24 -36.97
N LYS A 506 -38.98 -6.05 -37.09
CA LYS A 506 -37.64 -5.73 -36.56
C LYS A 506 -36.52 -5.99 -37.56
N PHE A 507 -35.45 -5.22 -37.47
CA PHE A 507 -34.20 -5.53 -38.19
C PHE A 507 -33.37 -6.59 -37.46
N LYS A 508 -32.81 -7.52 -38.23
CA LYS A 508 -31.94 -8.59 -37.75
C LYS A 508 -30.48 -8.14 -37.72
N THR A 509 -29.74 -8.69 -36.77
CA THR A 509 -28.28 -8.52 -36.62
C THR A 509 -27.60 -9.90 -36.57
N SER A 510 -26.28 -9.92 -36.46
CA SER A 510 -25.43 -11.10 -36.33
C SER A 510 -25.44 -11.99 -37.58
N TRP A 511 -24.99 -13.24 -37.43
CA TRP A 511 -24.96 -14.25 -38.50
C TRP A 511 -26.35 -14.58 -39.02
N GLN A 512 -26.52 -14.55 -40.34
CA GLN A 512 -27.78 -14.89 -41.01
C GLN A 512 -27.50 -15.77 -42.23
N THR A 513 -28.34 -16.78 -42.42
CA THR A 513 -28.41 -17.51 -43.70
C THR A 513 -29.61 -16.98 -44.47
N LEU A 514 -29.35 -16.42 -45.65
CA LEU A 514 -30.35 -15.81 -46.50
C LEU A 514 -31.07 -16.87 -47.35
N ALA A 515 -32.21 -16.48 -47.94
CA ALA A 515 -33.04 -17.38 -48.73
C ALA A 515 -32.35 -17.92 -50.01
N ASP A 516 -31.35 -17.19 -50.51
CA ASP A 516 -30.51 -17.59 -51.65
C ASP A 516 -29.31 -18.47 -51.25
N GLY A 517 -29.18 -18.82 -49.96
CA GLY A 517 -28.13 -19.68 -49.42
C GLY A 517 -26.88 -18.94 -48.94
N ARG A 518 -26.77 -17.62 -49.16
CA ARG A 518 -25.64 -16.84 -48.65
C ARG A 518 -25.58 -16.87 -47.13
N THR A 519 -24.37 -16.94 -46.58
CA THR A 519 -24.12 -16.73 -45.15
C THR A 519 -23.51 -15.35 -44.97
N VAL A 520 -24.25 -14.45 -44.34
CA VAL A 520 -23.87 -13.04 -44.16
C VAL A 520 -23.83 -12.65 -42.69
N TYR A 521 -23.25 -11.50 -42.39
CA TYR A 521 -23.25 -10.95 -41.03
C TYR A 521 -23.77 -9.51 -41.03
N TYR A 522 -24.81 -9.25 -40.24
CA TYR A 522 -25.31 -7.90 -40.00
C TYR A 522 -24.71 -7.35 -38.70
N GLY A 523 -24.00 -6.21 -38.78
CA GLY A 523 -23.28 -5.64 -37.66
C GLY A 523 -24.17 -5.14 -36.52
N PRO A 524 -23.58 -4.58 -35.44
CA PRO A 524 -24.32 -4.01 -34.32
C PRO A 524 -25.23 -2.83 -34.70
N GLN A 525 -25.03 -2.22 -35.86
CA GLN A 525 -25.91 -1.19 -36.45
C GLN A 525 -26.89 -1.77 -37.48
N ALA A 526 -27.10 -3.09 -37.49
CA ALA A 526 -28.02 -3.84 -38.33
C ALA A 526 -27.80 -3.83 -39.84
N TYR A 527 -26.77 -3.15 -40.35
CA TYR A 527 -26.39 -3.28 -41.76
C TYR A 527 -25.39 -4.42 -42.00
N MET A 528 -25.44 -4.99 -43.20
CA MET A 528 -24.57 -6.08 -43.65
C MET A 528 -23.11 -5.64 -43.71
N LEU A 529 -22.20 -6.47 -43.23
CA LEU A 529 -20.75 -6.23 -43.28
C LEU A 529 -20.12 -6.87 -44.54
N TYR A 530 -18.98 -6.32 -44.95
CA TYR A 530 -18.26 -6.70 -46.17
C TYR A 530 -16.75 -6.72 -45.93
N GLY A 531 -16.00 -7.43 -46.78
CA GLY A 531 -14.54 -7.53 -46.72
C GLY A 531 -14.03 -8.23 -45.46
N HIS A 532 -12.80 -7.90 -45.07
CA HIS A 532 -12.17 -8.42 -43.85
C HIS A 532 -12.86 -7.86 -42.61
N GLN A 533 -13.36 -8.74 -41.75
CA GLN A 533 -14.03 -8.41 -40.50
C GLN A 533 -13.47 -9.24 -39.36
N THR A 534 -13.36 -8.65 -38.17
CA THR A 534 -13.05 -9.40 -36.95
C THR A 534 -14.33 -9.49 -36.11
N ILE A 535 -14.82 -10.71 -35.91
CA ILE A 535 -16.05 -10.98 -35.17
C ILE A 535 -15.70 -11.99 -34.08
N ASP A 536 -15.98 -11.65 -32.83
CA ASP A 536 -15.68 -12.48 -31.65
C ASP A 536 -14.22 -12.97 -31.59
N GLY A 537 -13.28 -12.10 -31.97
CA GLY A 537 -11.83 -12.40 -31.97
C GLY A 537 -11.34 -13.24 -33.15
N HIS A 538 -12.21 -13.59 -34.09
CA HIS A 538 -11.88 -14.35 -35.29
C HIS A 538 -12.00 -13.50 -36.56
N GLY A 539 -11.06 -13.66 -37.48
CA GLY A 539 -11.09 -13.01 -38.79
C GLY A 539 -12.02 -13.75 -39.77
N TYR A 540 -12.78 -13.01 -40.56
CA TYR A 540 -13.67 -13.51 -41.61
C TYR A 540 -13.53 -12.60 -42.84
N PHE A 541 -13.85 -13.14 -44.01
CA PHE A 541 -14.01 -12.31 -45.21
C PHE A 541 -15.40 -12.51 -45.79
N PHE A 542 -16.14 -11.41 -45.91
CA PHE A 542 -17.42 -11.37 -46.61
C PHE A 542 -17.18 -10.76 -47.99
N ASN A 543 -17.72 -11.40 -49.03
CA ASN A 543 -17.57 -10.92 -50.40
C ASN A 543 -17.99 -9.44 -50.50
N ARG A 544 -17.13 -8.60 -51.11
CA ARG A 544 -17.30 -7.14 -51.12
C ARG A 544 -18.51 -6.64 -51.92
N VAL A 545 -19.17 -7.52 -52.68
CA VAL A 545 -20.32 -7.19 -53.52
C VAL A 545 -21.61 -7.70 -52.89
N ASN A 546 -21.67 -8.98 -52.53
CA ASN A 546 -22.90 -9.63 -52.07
C ASN A 546 -22.88 -10.04 -50.59
N GLY A 547 -21.80 -9.78 -49.86
CA GLY A 547 -21.70 -10.06 -48.42
C GLY A 547 -21.57 -11.53 -48.03
N ASP A 548 -21.49 -12.46 -48.99
CA ASP A 548 -21.40 -13.89 -48.69
C ASP A 548 -20.07 -14.28 -48.04
N LEU A 549 -20.12 -15.18 -47.05
CA LEU A 549 -18.95 -15.64 -46.30
C LEU A 549 -18.02 -16.46 -47.20
N THR A 550 -16.76 -16.03 -47.28
CA THR A 550 -15.72 -16.75 -48.03
C THR A 550 -15.15 -17.92 -47.23
N LYS A 551 -14.92 -19.04 -47.93
CA LYS A 551 -14.36 -20.28 -47.41
C LYS A 551 -13.27 -20.79 -48.34
N GLY A 552 -12.23 -21.40 -47.79
CA GLY A 552 -11.06 -21.87 -48.54
C GLY A 552 -10.06 -20.75 -48.84
N TRP A 553 -9.27 -20.95 -49.89
CA TRP A 553 -8.27 -19.97 -50.32
C TRP A 553 -8.92 -18.73 -50.91
N LEU A 554 -8.45 -17.56 -50.49
CA LEU A 554 -8.80 -16.26 -51.03
C LEU A 554 -7.53 -15.52 -51.42
N GLN A 555 -7.51 -14.97 -52.62
CA GLN A 555 -6.55 -13.95 -53.03
C GLN A 555 -7.26 -12.58 -52.97
N ASP A 556 -6.79 -11.68 -52.10
CA ASP A 556 -7.26 -10.29 -52.03
C ASP A 556 -6.07 -9.38 -52.38
N GLY A 557 -6.09 -8.83 -53.60
CA GLY A 557 -4.92 -8.16 -54.17
C GLY A 557 -3.76 -9.13 -54.42
N HIS A 558 -2.59 -8.84 -53.84
CA HIS A 558 -1.40 -9.70 -53.92
C HIS A 558 -1.28 -10.69 -52.76
N ASP A 559 -2.18 -10.59 -51.77
CA ASP A 559 -2.10 -11.33 -50.53
C ASP A 559 -3.05 -12.53 -50.55
N TRP A 560 -2.56 -13.63 -49.96
CA TRP A 560 -3.30 -14.87 -49.86
C TRP A 560 -3.73 -15.13 -48.42
N TYR A 561 -4.96 -15.60 -48.28
CA TYR A 561 -5.60 -15.94 -47.02
C TYR A 561 -6.22 -17.32 -47.15
N TYR A 562 -6.34 -18.04 -46.04
CA TYR A 562 -7.08 -19.28 -45.99
C TYR A 562 -8.16 -19.21 -44.93
N TYR A 563 -9.40 -19.38 -45.34
CA TYR A 563 -10.56 -19.43 -44.46
C TYR A 563 -11.01 -20.87 -44.28
N ASN A 564 -11.23 -21.28 -43.04
CA ASN A 564 -11.61 -22.64 -42.71
C ASN A 564 -12.91 -23.04 -43.45
N PRO A 565 -12.92 -24.18 -44.18
CA PRO A 565 -14.09 -24.57 -44.99
C PRO A 565 -15.38 -24.81 -44.19
N ASN A 566 -15.28 -25.13 -42.90
CA ASN A 566 -16.44 -25.43 -42.07
C ASN A 566 -17.10 -24.14 -41.57
N ASN A 567 -16.32 -23.22 -41.00
CA ASN A 567 -16.83 -22.05 -40.28
C ASN A 567 -16.39 -20.68 -40.85
N GLY A 568 -15.54 -20.65 -41.88
CA GLY A 568 -15.08 -19.43 -42.54
C GLY A 568 -14.08 -18.59 -41.74
N GLN A 569 -13.49 -19.12 -40.66
CA GLN A 569 -12.49 -18.39 -39.87
C GLN A 569 -11.14 -18.34 -40.58
N ALA A 570 -10.49 -17.18 -40.58
CA ALA A 570 -9.14 -16.99 -41.11
C ALA A 570 -8.11 -17.82 -40.34
N GLN A 571 -7.25 -18.52 -41.07
CA GLN A 571 -6.12 -19.25 -40.50
C GLN A 571 -5.02 -18.28 -40.07
N THR A 572 -4.54 -18.41 -38.83
CA THR A 572 -3.34 -17.74 -38.33
C THR A 572 -2.30 -18.79 -37.92
N GLY A 573 -1.03 -18.39 -37.81
CA GLY A 573 0.03 -19.31 -37.42
C GLY A 573 0.38 -20.34 -38.51
N THR A 574 0.71 -21.58 -38.12
CA THR A 574 1.14 -22.62 -39.07
C THR A 574 0.04 -23.65 -39.30
N ALA A 575 -0.22 -24.02 -40.56
CA ALA A 575 -1.20 -25.04 -40.92
C ALA A 575 -0.76 -25.85 -42.14
N THR A 576 -1.13 -27.13 -42.19
CA THR A 576 -0.92 -27.97 -43.38
C THR A 576 -2.23 -28.10 -44.16
N ILE A 577 -2.24 -27.60 -45.39
CA ILE A 577 -3.41 -27.54 -46.28
C ILE A 577 -3.02 -28.25 -47.57
N ASN A 578 -3.82 -29.23 -48.01
CA ASN A 578 -3.56 -30.02 -49.22
C ASN A 578 -2.12 -30.60 -49.29
N GLY A 579 -1.57 -31.02 -48.14
CA GLY A 579 -0.22 -31.60 -48.05
C GLY A 579 0.94 -30.61 -48.02
N VAL A 580 0.68 -29.30 -48.01
CA VAL A 580 1.69 -28.24 -47.97
C VAL A 580 1.56 -27.47 -46.66
N THR A 581 2.69 -27.20 -45.99
CA THR A 581 2.71 -26.41 -44.76
C THR A 581 2.86 -24.93 -45.07
N TYR A 582 1.89 -24.13 -44.60
CA TYR A 582 1.79 -22.69 -44.75
C TYR A 582 1.99 -21.98 -43.42
N ARG A 583 2.45 -20.74 -43.48
CA ARG A 583 2.51 -19.83 -42.33
C ARG A 583 1.65 -18.61 -42.63
N PHE A 584 0.95 -18.12 -41.62
CA PHE A 584 0.09 -16.95 -41.69
C PHE A 584 0.42 -16.02 -40.51
N ASP A 585 0.37 -14.72 -40.74
CA ASP A 585 0.52 -13.72 -39.68
C ASP A 585 -0.76 -13.58 -38.84
N ASN A 586 -0.76 -12.66 -37.88
CA ASN A 586 -1.92 -12.43 -36.99
C ASN A 586 -3.13 -11.82 -37.70
N SER A 587 -2.96 -11.25 -38.89
CA SER A 587 -4.05 -10.78 -39.75
C SER A 587 -4.61 -11.90 -40.66
N GLY A 588 -3.99 -13.09 -40.63
CA GLY A 588 -4.35 -14.22 -41.47
C GLY A 588 -3.72 -14.18 -42.87
N LYS A 589 -2.86 -13.20 -43.15
CA LYS A 589 -2.13 -13.11 -44.42
C LYS A 589 -1.02 -14.15 -44.46
N GLN A 590 -0.91 -14.85 -45.58
CA GLN A 590 0.14 -15.83 -45.81
C GLN A 590 1.53 -15.18 -45.79
N ILE A 591 2.45 -15.79 -45.05
CA ILE A 591 3.88 -15.49 -45.06
C ILE A 591 4.54 -16.40 -46.09
N LEU A 592 5.03 -15.83 -47.18
CA LEU A 592 5.74 -16.55 -48.22
C LEU A 592 7.20 -16.82 -47.83
N ASN A 593 7.71 -18.00 -48.21
CA ASN A 593 9.12 -18.38 -48.04
C ASN A 593 10.00 -18.02 -49.26
N TYR A 594 9.48 -17.12 -50.10
CA TYR A 594 10.09 -16.55 -51.30
C TYR A 594 9.44 -15.18 -51.54
N ALA A 595 10.09 -14.32 -52.33
CA ALA A 595 9.56 -12.99 -52.67
C ALA A 595 9.06 -12.98 -54.11
N ILE A 596 7.85 -12.44 -54.30
CA ILE A 596 7.28 -12.19 -55.64
C ILE A 596 7.55 -10.74 -56.03
N ASP A 597 8.10 -10.56 -57.23
CA ASP A 597 8.28 -9.29 -57.89
C ASP A 597 7.20 -9.13 -58.96
N TYR A 598 6.37 -8.11 -58.79
CA TYR A 598 5.22 -7.83 -59.63
C TYR A 598 5.50 -6.85 -60.77
N ARG A 599 6.76 -6.42 -60.98
CA ARG A 599 7.13 -5.45 -62.03
C ARG A 599 6.72 -5.89 -63.45
N TYR A 600 6.60 -7.20 -63.67
CA TYR A 600 6.28 -7.79 -64.96
C TYR A 600 4.88 -8.42 -65.01
N ALA A 601 4.05 -8.19 -63.97
CA ALA A 601 2.70 -8.74 -63.93
C ALA A 601 1.83 -8.11 -65.04
N LEU A 602 1.00 -8.94 -65.67
CA LEU A 602 0.01 -8.48 -66.64
C LEU A 602 -1.09 -7.67 -65.94
N ASN A 603 -1.44 -6.55 -66.56
CA ASN A 603 -2.49 -5.64 -66.09
C ASN A 603 -3.88 -6.27 -66.31
N ALA A 604 -4.94 -5.61 -65.85
CA ALA A 604 -6.30 -6.05 -66.17
C ALA A 604 -6.54 -5.87 -67.68
N GLY A 605 -7.14 -6.89 -68.33
CA GLY A 605 -7.29 -6.95 -69.79
C GLY A 605 -6.04 -7.36 -70.56
N GLU A 606 -4.92 -7.69 -69.90
CA GLU A 606 -3.73 -8.27 -70.55
C GLU A 606 -3.60 -9.76 -70.21
N GLY A 607 -3.23 -10.58 -71.20
CA GLY A 607 -3.22 -12.04 -71.09
C GLY A 607 -4.59 -12.66 -71.41
N ASP A 608 -4.82 -13.85 -70.87
CA ASP A 608 -6.06 -14.62 -71.06
C ASP A 608 -6.92 -14.50 -69.80
N GLU A 609 -8.18 -14.13 -69.96
CA GLU A 609 -9.09 -13.95 -68.82
C GLU A 609 -9.80 -15.26 -68.42
N ASP A 610 -9.71 -16.31 -69.24
CA ASP A 610 -10.33 -17.60 -68.96
C ASP A 610 -9.72 -18.25 -67.71
N THR A 611 -10.58 -18.88 -66.92
CA THR A 611 -10.17 -19.64 -65.73
C THR A 611 -9.69 -21.02 -66.14
N ALA A 612 -8.45 -21.37 -65.75
CA ALA A 612 -7.91 -22.71 -65.97
C ALA A 612 -8.46 -23.70 -64.94
N ALA A 613 -8.66 -24.95 -65.36
CA ALA A 613 -9.04 -26.04 -64.45
C ALA A 613 -7.87 -26.45 -63.54
N ASN A 614 -8.13 -26.71 -62.26
CA ASN A 614 -7.10 -27.03 -61.25
C ASN A 614 -6.57 -28.48 -61.34
N ASN A 615 -6.02 -28.84 -62.50
CA ASN A 615 -5.51 -30.18 -62.77
C ASN A 615 -3.98 -30.25 -62.70
N TYR A 616 -3.27 -29.26 -63.22
CA TYR A 616 -1.81 -29.29 -63.35
C TYR A 616 -1.12 -28.05 -62.78
N ILE A 617 0.08 -28.24 -62.25
CA ILE A 617 1.11 -27.20 -62.23
C ILE A 617 2.11 -27.60 -63.30
N VAL A 618 2.39 -26.75 -64.28
CA VAL A 618 3.37 -27.11 -65.33
C VAL A 618 4.72 -26.46 -65.04
N LEU A 619 5.74 -27.31 -65.03
CA LEU A 619 7.13 -26.99 -64.74
C LEU A 619 7.90 -26.87 -66.04
N HIS A 620 8.36 -25.66 -66.30
CA HIS A 620 9.11 -25.26 -67.48
C HIS A 620 10.52 -24.82 -67.12
N GLU A 621 11.34 -24.67 -68.15
CA GLU A 621 12.69 -24.14 -68.06
C GLU A 621 13.07 -23.45 -69.38
N VAL A 622 13.79 -22.33 -69.27
CA VAL A 622 14.07 -21.49 -70.44
C VAL A 622 15.10 -22.13 -71.37
N GLY A 623 14.84 -22.11 -72.68
CA GLY A 623 15.72 -22.73 -73.67
C GLY A 623 17.11 -22.08 -73.82
N THR A 624 17.32 -20.87 -73.30
CA THR A 624 18.54 -20.06 -73.46
C THR A 624 19.12 -19.62 -72.12
N GLU A 625 20.42 -19.29 -72.08
CA GLU A 625 21.09 -18.81 -70.85
C GLU A 625 20.67 -17.37 -70.54
N SER A 626 19.48 -17.21 -69.95
CA SER A 626 18.88 -15.94 -69.58
C SER A 626 18.34 -15.97 -68.14
N GLY A 627 18.58 -14.89 -67.40
CA GLY A 627 18.09 -14.71 -66.03
C GLY A 627 16.57 -14.52 -65.95
N GLY A 628 16.00 -14.67 -64.75
CA GLY A 628 14.55 -14.66 -64.53
C GLY A 628 13.86 -13.38 -65.00
N ALA A 629 14.43 -12.21 -64.67
CA ALA A 629 13.87 -10.91 -65.03
C ALA A 629 13.82 -10.69 -66.55
N ALA A 630 14.83 -11.17 -67.29
CA ALA A 630 14.88 -11.01 -68.74
C ALA A 630 13.73 -11.79 -69.41
N ASN A 631 13.49 -13.02 -68.94
CA ASN A 631 12.40 -13.85 -69.44
C ASN A 631 11.03 -13.33 -69.02
N ALA A 632 10.88 -12.87 -67.77
CA ALA A 632 9.64 -12.24 -67.32
C ALA A 632 9.32 -10.96 -68.11
N ASN A 633 10.32 -10.13 -68.41
CA ASN A 633 10.17 -8.96 -69.25
C ASN A 633 9.79 -9.33 -70.69
N TYR A 634 10.41 -10.37 -71.25
CA TYR A 634 10.06 -10.88 -72.58
C TYR A 634 8.58 -11.29 -72.64
N PHE A 635 8.13 -12.12 -71.71
CA PHE A 635 6.73 -12.53 -71.65
C PHE A 635 5.79 -11.34 -71.48
N LYS A 636 6.13 -10.36 -70.64
CA LYS A 636 5.33 -9.14 -70.46
C LYS A 636 5.24 -8.28 -71.73
N GLN A 637 6.31 -8.18 -72.52
CA GLN A 637 6.35 -7.30 -73.70
C GLN A 637 5.74 -7.94 -74.95
N ASP A 638 5.77 -9.27 -75.06
CA ASP A 638 5.44 -9.97 -76.30
C ASP A 638 4.23 -10.90 -76.17
N TRP A 639 3.54 -10.97 -75.02
CA TRP A 639 2.39 -11.86 -74.80
C TRP A 639 1.33 -11.80 -75.93
N GLU A 640 1.06 -10.62 -76.48
CA GLU A 640 0.09 -10.42 -77.58
C GLU A 640 0.66 -10.81 -78.95
N LYS A 641 1.98 -10.69 -79.14
CA LYS A 641 2.64 -10.96 -80.44
C LYS A 641 2.97 -12.43 -80.65
N VAL A 642 3.41 -13.11 -79.58
CA VAL A 642 3.85 -14.51 -79.64
C VAL A 642 2.84 -15.46 -78.99
N GLU A 643 1.77 -14.93 -78.40
CA GLU A 643 0.71 -15.69 -77.71
C GLU A 643 1.29 -16.71 -76.72
N ALA A 644 2.43 -16.41 -76.10
CA ALA A 644 3.17 -17.34 -75.25
C ALA A 644 3.73 -16.63 -74.01
N TYR A 645 3.31 -17.10 -72.84
CA TYR A 645 3.80 -16.66 -71.53
C TYR A 645 3.43 -17.70 -70.46
N THR A 646 4.15 -17.67 -69.34
CA THR A 646 3.84 -18.48 -68.15
C THR A 646 3.37 -17.62 -66.98
N THR A 647 2.83 -18.24 -65.93
CA THR A 647 2.32 -17.53 -64.76
C THR A 647 3.45 -16.90 -63.95
N PHE A 648 4.54 -17.64 -63.78
CA PHE A 648 5.70 -17.20 -63.01
C PHE A 648 7.01 -17.55 -63.71
N VAL A 649 8.01 -16.72 -63.46
CA VAL A 649 9.41 -17.01 -63.80
C VAL A 649 10.26 -16.97 -62.54
N VAL A 650 11.07 -17.98 -62.32
CA VAL A 650 11.99 -18.07 -61.18
C VAL A 650 13.43 -17.92 -61.67
N GLY A 651 14.20 -17.04 -61.05
CA GLY A 651 15.60 -16.79 -61.40
C GLY A 651 16.25 -15.69 -60.56
N ASP A 652 17.48 -15.30 -60.89
CA ASP A 652 18.19 -14.13 -60.33
C ASP A 652 18.32 -14.07 -58.79
N GLY A 653 18.27 -15.22 -58.12
CA GLY A 653 18.67 -15.36 -56.71
C GLY A 653 17.59 -16.01 -55.88
N GLY A 654 16.79 -16.90 -56.46
CA GLY A 654 15.54 -17.37 -55.88
C GLY A 654 14.41 -16.33 -55.96
N ARG A 655 14.50 -15.35 -56.86
CA ARG A 655 13.42 -14.38 -57.07
C ARG A 655 12.32 -15.01 -57.91
N VAL A 656 11.07 -14.70 -57.58
CA VAL A 656 9.90 -15.09 -58.35
C VAL A 656 9.35 -13.85 -59.02
N TYR A 657 9.22 -13.84 -60.33
CA TYR A 657 8.58 -12.79 -61.10
C TYR A 657 7.20 -13.28 -61.52
N GLN A 658 6.14 -12.57 -61.15
CA GLN A 658 4.81 -12.87 -61.67
C GLN A 658 4.63 -12.22 -63.04
N VAL A 659 4.11 -12.98 -64.00
CA VAL A 659 3.71 -12.48 -65.33
C VAL A 659 2.20 -12.68 -65.48
N GLY A 660 1.76 -13.91 -65.72
CA GLY A 660 0.34 -14.26 -65.71
C GLY A 660 -0.28 -14.24 -64.31
N ARG A 661 -1.61 -14.20 -64.24
CA ARG A 661 -2.33 -14.29 -62.96
C ARG A 661 -2.56 -15.75 -62.59
N PRO A 662 -2.26 -16.18 -61.36
CA PRO A 662 -2.59 -17.53 -60.91
C PRO A 662 -4.09 -17.81 -61.04
N GLY A 663 -4.43 -18.99 -61.55
CA GLY A 663 -5.82 -19.41 -61.79
C GLY A 663 -6.33 -19.12 -63.21
N GLN A 664 -5.67 -18.22 -63.95
CA GLN A 664 -6.00 -17.95 -65.35
C GLN A 664 -5.16 -18.79 -66.30
N VAL A 665 -5.67 -18.98 -67.52
CA VAL A 665 -4.93 -19.66 -68.59
C VAL A 665 -3.65 -18.89 -68.90
N SER A 666 -2.52 -19.60 -68.98
CA SER A 666 -1.24 -19.10 -69.51
C SER A 666 -0.86 -19.94 -70.72
N TRP A 667 -0.05 -19.42 -71.64
CA TRP A 667 0.18 -20.04 -72.95
C TRP A 667 1.58 -20.63 -73.16
N GLY A 668 2.08 -21.44 -72.22
CA GLY A 668 3.42 -22.05 -72.29
C GLY A 668 3.48 -23.54 -72.65
N ALA A 669 2.37 -24.28 -72.66
CA ALA A 669 2.36 -25.76 -72.70
C ALA A 669 1.40 -26.39 -73.73
N GLY A 670 0.89 -25.60 -74.69
CA GLY A 670 -0.13 -26.02 -75.65
C GLY A 670 -1.56 -26.03 -75.10
N ARG A 671 -2.55 -25.86 -75.98
CA ARG A 671 -3.94 -25.49 -75.62
C ARG A 671 -4.55 -26.34 -74.50
N VAL A 672 -4.44 -27.67 -74.58
CA VAL A 672 -5.04 -28.59 -73.60
C VAL A 672 -4.37 -28.48 -72.24
N ALA A 673 -3.04 -28.42 -72.17
CA ALA A 673 -2.34 -28.26 -70.89
C ALA A 673 -2.59 -26.87 -70.30
N ASN A 674 -2.59 -25.82 -71.12
CA ASN A 674 -2.85 -24.44 -70.72
C ASN A 674 -4.18 -24.28 -69.98
N HIS A 675 -5.27 -24.83 -70.53
CA HIS A 675 -6.60 -24.78 -69.90
C HIS A 675 -6.73 -25.65 -68.64
N ASN A 676 -5.73 -26.47 -68.34
CA ASN A 676 -5.69 -27.37 -67.18
C ASN A 676 -4.59 -26.98 -66.20
N ALA A 677 -3.89 -25.86 -66.43
CA ALA A 677 -2.75 -25.43 -65.65
C ALA A 677 -2.98 -24.01 -65.12
N PRO A 678 -3.61 -23.85 -63.93
CA PRO A 678 -3.77 -22.54 -63.29
C PRO A 678 -2.45 -21.85 -62.97
N VAL A 679 -1.36 -22.61 -62.95
CA VAL A 679 -0.01 -22.09 -62.78
C VAL A 679 0.97 -22.85 -63.66
N GLN A 680 1.74 -22.08 -64.43
CA GLN A 680 2.93 -22.53 -65.17
C GLN A 680 4.14 -21.76 -64.65
N ILE A 681 5.25 -22.44 -64.43
CA ILE A 681 6.45 -21.87 -63.80
C ILE A 681 7.66 -22.12 -64.68
N GLU A 682 8.27 -21.03 -65.15
CA GLU A 682 9.53 -21.04 -65.88
C GLU A 682 10.73 -20.98 -64.92
N LEU A 683 11.73 -21.83 -65.11
CA LEU A 683 13.02 -21.71 -64.44
C LEU A 683 14.06 -21.06 -65.36
N GLY A 684 14.66 -19.95 -64.92
CA GLY A 684 15.76 -19.26 -65.60
C GLY A 684 17.06 -20.08 -65.58
N ARG A 685 17.84 -19.99 -66.66
CA ARG A 685 19.15 -20.66 -66.75
C ARG A 685 20.26 -19.84 -66.13
N THR A 686 21.24 -20.54 -65.54
CA THR A 686 22.50 -19.97 -65.08
C THR A 686 23.61 -21.01 -65.14
N TYR A 687 24.86 -20.56 -65.31
CA TYR A 687 26.05 -21.38 -65.10
C TYR A 687 26.53 -21.38 -63.64
N ASN A 688 26.02 -20.47 -62.81
CA ASN A 688 26.47 -20.33 -61.43
C ASN A 688 25.72 -21.34 -60.54
N ALA A 689 26.44 -22.32 -60.00
CA ALA A 689 25.85 -23.36 -59.16
C ALA A 689 25.19 -22.82 -57.89
N SER A 690 25.74 -21.77 -57.26
CA SER A 690 25.12 -21.16 -56.08
C SER A 690 23.80 -20.48 -56.43
N GLN A 691 23.76 -19.82 -57.58
CA GLN A 691 22.57 -19.16 -58.12
C GLN A 691 21.48 -20.20 -58.44
N PHE A 692 21.87 -21.27 -59.13
CA PHE A 692 20.97 -22.39 -59.46
C PHE A 692 20.27 -22.95 -58.22
N TRP A 693 20.99 -23.22 -57.13
CA TRP A 693 20.36 -23.81 -55.93
C TRP A 693 19.38 -22.86 -55.24
N GLN A 694 19.60 -21.54 -55.32
CA GLN A 694 18.63 -20.55 -54.83
C GLN A 694 17.37 -20.54 -55.72
N ASP A 695 17.54 -20.55 -57.03
CA ASP A 695 16.45 -20.57 -58.01
C ASP A 695 15.64 -21.88 -57.93
N TYR A 696 16.30 -23.03 -57.90
CA TYR A 696 15.68 -24.34 -57.73
C TYR A 696 14.88 -24.42 -56.42
N THR A 697 15.41 -23.84 -55.34
CA THR A 697 14.70 -23.79 -54.06
C THR A 697 13.41 -22.98 -54.16
N ALA A 698 13.45 -21.81 -54.78
CA ALA A 698 12.26 -20.99 -55.01
C ALA A 698 11.28 -21.67 -55.96
N TYR A 699 11.77 -22.35 -57.00
CA TYR A 699 10.99 -23.07 -58.00
C TYR A 699 10.15 -24.19 -57.37
N VAL A 700 10.77 -25.04 -56.56
CA VAL A 700 10.07 -26.11 -55.83
C VAL A 700 9.11 -25.54 -54.80
N ARG A 701 9.50 -24.50 -54.05
CA ARG A 701 8.63 -23.85 -53.05
C ARG A 701 7.39 -23.23 -53.68
N LEU A 702 7.54 -22.52 -54.79
CA LEU A 702 6.45 -21.91 -55.54
C LEU A 702 5.51 -22.97 -56.12
N ALA A 703 6.06 -24.03 -56.72
CA ALA A 703 5.26 -25.13 -57.25
C ALA A 703 4.42 -25.81 -56.15
N ARG A 704 5.03 -26.09 -54.99
CA ARG A 704 4.32 -26.62 -53.82
C ARG A 704 3.25 -25.66 -53.32
N ASP A 705 3.61 -24.40 -53.12
CA ASP A 705 2.70 -23.36 -52.62
C ASP A 705 1.43 -23.25 -53.48
N MET A 706 1.61 -23.16 -54.81
CA MET A 706 0.50 -23.06 -55.76
C MET A 706 -0.28 -24.37 -55.89
N ALA A 707 0.40 -25.53 -55.89
CA ALA A 707 -0.28 -26.82 -55.91
C ALA A 707 -1.25 -26.96 -54.72
N GLY A 708 -0.83 -26.62 -53.51
CA GLY A 708 -1.70 -26.69 -52.34
C GLY A 708 -2.84 -25.65 -52.37
N LYS A 709 -2.63 -24.46 -52.95
CA LYS A 709 -3.69 -23.43 -53.14
C LYS A 709 -4.80 -23.89 -54.07
N PHE A 710 -4.43 -24.51 -55.19
CA PHE A 710 -5.37 -25.03 -56.18
C PHE A 710 -5.81 -26.48 -55.91
N GLY A 711 -5.36 -27.09 -54.80
CA GLY A 711 -5.70 -28.46 -54.41
C GLY A 711 -5.19 -29.52 -55.40
N ILE A 712 -4.07 -29.26 -56.06
CA ILE A 712 -3.41 -30.14 -57.02
C ILE A 712 -2.43 -31.06 -56.25
N PRO A 713 -2.44 -32.38 -56.49
CA PRO A 713 -1.49 -33.30 -55.86
C PRO A 713 -0.02 -32.94 -56.15
N LEU A 714 0.86 -33.14 -55.17
CA LEU A 714 2.30 -32.84 -55.28
C LEU A 714 3.10 -33.86 -56.12
N THR A 715 2.44 -34.88 -56.65
CA THR A 715 3.07 -35.94 -57.44
C THR A 715 3.56 -35.40 -58.79
N LEU A 716 4.85 -35.56 -59.06
CA LEU A 716 5.48 -35.21 -60.34
C LEU A 716 5.20 -36.28 -61.40
N ASP A 717 4.74 -35.88 -62.59
CA ASP A 717 4.63 -36.69 -63.82
C ASP A 717 3.84 -38.00 -63.70
N ALA A 718 2.99 -38.12 -62.68
CA ALA A 718 2.20 -39.33 -62.44
C ALA A 718 1.05 -39.49 -63.46
N GLY A 719 0.84 -40.72 -63.96
CA GLY A 719 -0.28 -41.07 -64.84
C GLY A 719 -0.21 -40.45 -66.24
N GLY A 720 -1.33 -40.55 -66.99
CA GLY A 720 -1.49 -39.97 -68.34
C GLY A 720 -2.35 -38.69 -68.34
N ALA A 721 -2.72 -38.20 -69.54
CA ALA A 721 -3.59 -37.02 -69.69
C ALA A 721 -4.86 -37.13 -68.83
N GLY A 722 -5.18 -36.04 -68.11
CA GLY A 722 -6.28 -35.97 -67.14
C GLY A 722 -5.86 -36.28 -65.70
N THR A 723 -4.69 -36.89 -65.48
CA THR A 723 -4.21 -37.24 -64.13
C THR A 723 -3.66 -36.00 -63.43
N ARG A 724 -4.37 -35.52 -62.40
CA ARG A 724 -3.99 -34.32 -61.64
C ARG A 724 -2.61 -34.46 -61.00
N GLY A 725 -1.83 -33.38 -60.99
CA GLY A 725 -0.51 -33.36 -60.36
C GLY A 725 0.43 -32.31 -60.96
N ILE A 726 1.64 -32.25 -60.44
CA ILE A 726 2.69 -31.39 -61.01
C ILE A 726 3.28 -32.09 -62.23
N LYS A 727 3.36 -31.39 -63.37
CA LYS A 727 3.81 -31.94 -64.66
C LYS A 727 5.00 -31.18 -65.17
N SER A 728 6.00 -31.87 -65.67
CA SER A 728 7.06 -31.27 -66.46
C SER A 728 6.56 -31.03 -67.89
N HIS A 729 7.14 -30.06 -68.61
CA HIS A 729 6.80 -29.87 -70.02
C HIS A 729 7.16 -31.10 -70.87
N ASN A 730 8.25 -31.80 -70.54
CA ASN A 730 8.58 -33.11 -71.11
C ASN A 730 7.43 -34.12 -70.96
N TRP A 731 6.80 -34.21 -69.78
CA TRP A 731 5.62 -35.07 -69.62
C TRP A 731 4.45 -34.61 -70.48
N VAL A 732 4.21 -33.31 -70.57
CA VAL A 732 3.15 -32.73 -71.44
C VAL A 732 3.39 -33.12 -72.90
N SER A 733 4.62 -33.04 -73.40
CA SER A 733 4.94 -33.38 -74.79
C SER A 733 4.68 -34.85 -75.11
N HIS A 734 4.95 -35.75 -74.15
CA HIS A 734 4.74 -37.19 -74.33
C HIS A 734 3.30 -37.67 -74.10
N ASN A 735 2.50 -36.94 -73.30
CA ASN A 735 1.17 -37.41 -72.88
C ASN A 735 0.02 -36.56 -73.41
N ILE A 736 0.27 -35.33 -73.84
CA ILE A 736 -0.73 -34.38 -74.33
C ILE A 736 -0.37 -33.97 -75.76
N TRP A 737 0.66 -33.14 -75.93
CA TRP A 737 1.08 -32.59 -77.22
C TRP A 737 2.35 -31.73 -77.05
N GLY A 738 3.24 -31.74 -78.05
CA GLY A 738 4.47 -30.92 -78.08
C GLY A 738 5.72 -31.75 -78.36
N ASP A 739 6.85 -31.07 -78.52
CA ASP A 739 8.20 -31.66 -78.71
C ASP A 739 9.22 -31.14 -77.68
N HIS A 740 8.75 -30.44 -76.65
CA HIS A 740 9.56 -29.86 -75.58
C HIS A 740 10.04 -30.92 -74.60
N VAL A 741 11.31 -30.82 -74.18
CA VAL A 741 11.99 -31.78 -73.30
C VAL A 741 12.43 -31.19 -71.94
N ASP A 742 12.07 -29.95 -71.65
CA ASP A 742 12.35 -29.28 -70.39
C ASP A 742 11.54 -29.88 -69.20
N PRO A 743 12.01 -29.75 -67.94
CA PRO A 743 13.22 -29.07 -67.48
C PRO A 743 14.43 -30.01 -67.22
N TYR A 744 14.29 -31.32 -67.47
CA TYR A 744 15.24 -32.33 -66.97
C TYR A 744 16.66 -32.19 -67.50
N GLY A 745 16.84 -31.80 -68.76
CA GLY A 745 18.16 -31.62 -69.35
C GLY A 745 19.00 -30.55 -68.65
N TYR A 746 18.38 -29.45 -68.23
CA TYR A 746 19.05 -28.40 -67.47
C TYR A 746 19.27 -28.80 -66.02
N LEU A 747 18.25 -29.35 -65.35
CA LEU A 747 18.33 -29.80 -63.95
C LEU A 747 19.46 -30.83 -63.74
N ALA A 748 19.66 -31.75 -64.70
CA ALA A 748 20.70 -32.75 -64.65
C ALA A 748 22.13 -32.15 -64.63
N ARG A 749 22.35 -30.95 -65.19
CA ARG A 749 23.66 -30.26 -65.14
C ARG A 749 24.14 -29.99 -63.71
N PHE A 750 23.20 -29.85 -62.78
CA PHE A 750 23.46 -29.59 -61.37
C PHE A 750 23.16 -30.79 -60.46
N GLY A 751 22.98 -31.97 -61.04
CA GLY A 751 22.77 -33.21 -60.29
C GLY A 751 21.33 -33.41 -59.78
N VAL A 752 20.35 -32.65 -60.28
CA VAL A 752 18.94 -32.85 -59.94
C VAL A 752 18.32 -33.84 -60.92
N THR A 753 18.01 -35.04 -60.44
CA THR A 753 17.28 -36.06 -61.20
C THR A 753 15.77 -35.85 -61.09
N GLN A 754 14.98 -36.47 -61.98
CA GLN A 754 13.52 -36.48 -61.86
C GLN A 754 13.05 -37.03 -60.50
N ALA A 755 13.70 -38.08 -59.98
CA ALA A 755 13.38 -38.64 -58.67
C ALA A 755 13.67 -37.66 -57.53
N LYS A 756 14.76 -36.88 -57.61
CA LYS A 756 15.05 -35.82 -56.64
C LYS A 756 14.02 -34.70 -56.71
N LEU A 757 13.66 -34.23 -57.90
CA LEU A 757 12.62 -33.21 -58.05
C LEU A 757 11.26 -33.70 -57.51
N ALA A 758 10.88 -34.95 -57.82
CA ALA A 758 9.66 -35.56 -57.28
C ALA A 758 9.68 -35.63 -55.75
N HIS A 759 10.81 -36.01 -55.15
CA HIS A 759 11.00 -36.02 -53.71
C HIS A 759 10.86 -34.61 -53.11
N ASP A 760 11.58 -33.64 -53.67
CA ASP A 760 11.60 -32.26 -53.18
C ASP A 760 10.22 -31.60 -53.32
N LEU A 761 9.47 -31.91 -54.39
CA LEU A 761 8.08 -31.48 -54.58
C LEU A 761 7.12 -32.14 -53.60
N GLN A 762 7.35 -33.40 -53.21
CA GLN A 762 6.48 -34.12 -52.27
C GLN A 762 6.75 -33.73 -50.81
N TYR A 763 8.02 -33.58 -50.43
CA TYR A 763 8.44 -33.45 -49.03
C TYR A 763 9.05 -32.08 -48.67
N GLY A 764 9.36 -31.25 -49.65
CA GLY A 764 10.13 -30.02 -49.47
C GLY A 764 11.63 -30.24 -49.64
N ILE A 765 12.38 -29.13 -49.65
CA ILE A 765 13.84 -29.08 -49.74
C ILE A 765 14.45 -28.93 -48.34
#